data_AF-A0A8C4WV81-F1
#
_entry.id   AF-A0A8C4WV81-F1
#
_cell.length_a   1.000
_cell.length_b   1.000
_cell.length_c   1.000
_cell.angle_alpha   90.00
_cell.angle_beta   90.00
_cell.angle_gamma   90.00
#
_symmetry.space_group_name_H-M   'P 1'
#
loop_
_entity.id
_entity.type
_entity.pdbx_description
1 polymer ?
#
loop_
_entity_poly.entity_id
_entity_poly.type
_entity_poly.pdbx_seq_one_letter_code
_entity_poly.pdbx_strand_id
1 'polypeptide(L)'
;MAHNGWVMGDDPLRNFAEPGSAVYLRRELICWGDSVKLRYGDGPSTCPALWQRMRTYTERTARYFHGVRLDNCHSTPLHVAEYMIDAARNVRPDFFVLAELFTGSEELDNVFVTNLGITSLVREALTAYNSHEEGRLVYRYGGDPVGSFIKPALRPLVPGIAHAMFMDITHDNECPIQLRSAYDCLASGAVVAMANCSIGSTRGYDELVPHQISVVTEERKYAEWGNGQQPGIVGLASGIIAGKRALNLLHQQLGQEGYNQVYVDQVDEDIVAVTRHCPHTHQSVVSVARTAFRNPETSSYPHDVPSLCIPGKIEEIVLEARTVSKKAAGFEKDSSFINGLPGYTVELREHIQLWPTPSPLKQPCSLLVPGCVPQLASSQMVEVAATQGAGTNEAFVQEVEFVSFPPGSVVAFRVSLDSKSSQVVGQLRHCLTQFSPHFARGSCSKGVDPHLMNFASLATKLSLPDLHHLLFRCHSEEQEDGGGCYNIPSFGSLPYAGLQGFMSLLNEMRPKNDLGHPFCANLRAGDWMLDYISERLVTRGGALAEVGAWFEGMFRLLHSIPRYLIPCYFDAVMLGAYTAALDAAWSKMSKFVKTGMTFIRELALGSLQMCGVGRYQTLPPLSTRLAHLPTRQNTLTGRTEQCCVSLAAGLPHFSSGIFRCWGRDTFIALRGLLILTGRHDDARNIILAFAGAMRHGLIPNLLGSGTHARYNCRDAVWWWLQCVQDFCTFADPDCSLLQAPVARLYPTDDSPALAADPEEQPLYETIQDTLSRHVAGINYWERNAGPGLDRCMQHDGFHVTAGVDLETGLVFGGNRLNCGTWMDKMGESEKAQNKGIPATPRDGSAVEIVGLCKSALRWLIDLNKKGVFPYAGVNVHRDGKPLKLSYADWASRLQHHFEQRFNVSEKPGDPHEDQPDLVHKRGIYKDSVGASSPWCDYQLRPNFPIAMVVAPEMFSPDKAYKALQIAEEKLLGPLGMKTLDPDDMVYNGEYNNADDSSNYNIAKGFNYHQGPEWLWPLGYFLRAKLHFTQLHKPQEIRQTVSRIHNIIAPHQTHLEKSWWKGLPELTNANGAPCSFSCENQAWSLATMLDLLHDLHQIE
;
A
#
# COMPACT_ATOMS: atom_id res chain seq x y z
N MET A 1 6.90 -46.18 37.68
CA MET A 1 6.78 -45.24 36.53
C MET A 1 5.57 -44.35 36.81
N ALA A 2 5.58 -43.10 36.35
CA ALA A 2 4.46 -42.20 36.57
C ALA A 2 3.36 -42.45 35.52
N HIS A 3 2.10 -42.47 35.96
CA HIS A 3 0.96 -42.54 35.04
C HIS A 3 0.76 -41.21 34.31
N ASN A 4 0.28 -41.25 33.07
CA ASN A 4 -0.07 -40.02 32.35
C ASN A 4 -1.47 -39.52 32.78
N GLY A 5 -1.89 -38.39 32.23
CA GLY A 5 -3.18 -37.76 32.52
C GLY A 5 -3.20 -36.32 32.05
N TRP A 6 -4.12 -35.54 32.61
CA TRP A 6 -4.23 -34.10 32.38
C TRP A 6 -4.51 -33.36 33.70
N VAL A 7 -4.24 -32.06 33.71
CA VAL A 7 -4.45 -31.18 34.87
C VAL A 7 -5.43 -30.09 34.48
N MET A 8 -6.47 -29.90 35.28
CA MET A 8 -7.52 -28.92 34.98
C MET A 8 -6.97 -27.49 35.07
N GLY A 9 -7.08 -26.74 33.96
CA GLY A 9 -6.66 -25.33 33.90
C GLY A 9 -5.14 -25.08 33.98
N ASP A 10 -4.30 -26.11 33.79
CA ASP A 10 -2.85 -25.95 33.74
C ASP A 10 -2.37 -25.59 32.33
N ASP A 11 -1.14 -25.08 32.23
CA ASP A 11 -0.47 -24.85 30.96
C ASP A 11 -0.17 -26.21 30.29
N PRO A 12 -0.78 -26.54 29.13
CA PRO A 12 -0.58 -27.82 28.46
C PRO A 12 0.86 -28.04 27.98
N LEU A 13 1.62 -26.97 27.78
CA LEU A 13 3.01 -27.03 27.34
C LEU A 13 3.96 -27.42 28.49
N ARG A 14 3.52 -27.22 29.74
CA ARG A 14 4.30 -27.57 30.91
C ARG A 14 4.18 -29.05 31.19
N ASN A 15 5.31 -29.75 31.11
CA ASN A 15 5.38 -31.15 31.50
C ASN A 15 5.18 -31.29 33.04
N PHE A 16 3.96 -31.62 33.46
CA PHE A 16 3.59 -31.78 34.87
C PHE A 16 4.35 -32.90 35.63
N ALA A 17 5.12 -33.74 34.92
CA ALA A 17 5.99 -34.75 35.52
C ALA A 17 7.42 -34.26 35.77
N GLU A 18 7.76 -33.04 35.37
CA GLU A 18 9.09 -32.47 35.60
C GLU A 18 9.30 -31.98 37.04
N PRO A 19 10.57 -31.96 37.51
CA PRO A 19 10.91 -31.38 38.79
C PRO A 19 10.38 -29.94 38.92
N GLY A 20 9.73 -29.63 40.04
CA GLY A 20 9.16 -28.31 40.32
C GLY A 20 7.65 -28.17 40.09
N SER A 21 7.02 -29.08 39.33
CA SER A 21 5.56 -29.04 39.10
C SER A 21 4.73 -29.44 40.33
N ALA A 22 5.20 -30.43 41.10
CA ALA A 22 4.52 -31.00 42.28
C ALA A 22 3.08 -31.53 42.06
N VAL A 23 2.58 -31.60 40.82
CA VAL A 23 1.22 -32.03 40.46
C VAL A 23 0.85 -33.41 41.04
N TYR A 24 1.75 -34.40 40.94
CA TYR A 24 1.50 -35.72 41.53
C TYR A 24 1.39 -35.69 43.06
N LEU A 25 2.18 -34.84 43.73
CA LEU A 25 2.15 -34.72 45.19
C LEU A 25 0.89 -33.99 45.66
N ARG A 26 0.48 -32.95 44.92
CA ARG A 26 -0.74 -32.18 45.19
C ARG A 26 -2.03 -32.90 44.77
N ARG A 27 -1.92 -34.02 44.05
CA ARG A 27 -3.05 -34.81 43.50
C ARG A 27 -3.92 -34.00 42.54
N GLU A 28 -3.28 -33.12 41.76
CA GLU A 28 -3.95 -32.29 40.75
C GLU A 28 -4.12 -33.02 39.41
N LEU A 29 -3.43 -34.15 39.23
CA LEU A 29 -3.52 -34.96 38.02
C LEU A 29 -4.81 -35.78 37.99
N ILE A 30 -5.59 -35.61 36.92
CA ILE A 30 -6.61 -36.56 36.52
C ILE A 30 -5.90 -37.68 35.77
N CYS A 31 -5.67 -38.78 36.49
CA CYS A 31 -4.75 -39.85 36.12
C CYS A 31 -5.40 -40.91 35.23
N TRP A 32 -4.70 -41.31 34.16
CA TRP A 32 -5.05 -42.46 33.33
C TRP A 32 -4.29 -43.71 33.79
N GLY A 33 -4.96 -44.56 34.58
CA GLY A 33 -4.34 -45.73 35.20
C GLY A 33 -3.89 -46.82 34.22
N ASP A 34 -4.43 -46.82 33.00
CA ASP A 34 -4.07 -47.71 31.89
C ASP A 34 -2.77 -47.32 31.18
N SER A 35 -2.29 -46.10 31.41
CA SER A 35 -1.21 -45.48 30.64
C SER A 35 -0.03 -45.07 31.50
N VAL A 36 1.19 -45.25 30.97
CA VAL A 36 2.44 -44.80 31.60
C VAL A 36 3.03 -43.64 30.79
N LYS A 37 3.39 -42.54 31.47
CA LYS A 37 3.99 -41.37 30.82
C LYS A 37 5.41 -41.66 30.36
N LEU A 38 5.70 -41.43 29.08
CA LEU A 38 7.00 -41.64 28.47
C LEU A 38 7.92 -40.42 28.71
N ARG A 39 9.10 -40.64 29.30
CA ARG A 39 10.09 -39.58 29.57
C ARG A 39 11.15 -39.53 28.48
N TYR A 40 10.97 -38.63 27.50
CA TYR A 40 11.91 -38.45 26.39
C TYR A 40 13.19 -37.67 26.77
N GLY A 41 13.08 -36.70 27.70
CA GLY A 41 14.17 -35.79 28.04
C GLY A 41 14.44 -34.76 26.94
N ASP A 42 15.63 -34.17 26.96
CA ASP A 42 16.00 -33.08 26.05
C ASP A 42 16.34 -33.58 24.64
N GLY A 43 16.59 -34.89 24.47
CA GLY A 43 16.85 -35.49 23.17
C GLY A 43 17.16 -36.99 23.21
N PRO A 44 17.54 -37.58 22.07
CA PRO A 44 17.80 -39.02 21.96
C PRO A 44 18.83 -39.57 22.95
N SER A 45 19.80 -38.76 23.37
CA SER A 45 20.84 -39.17 24.33
C SER A 45 20.31 -39.42 25.74
N THR A 46 19.20 -38.77 26.15
CA THR A 46 18.64 -38.90 27.51
C THR A 46 17.98 -40.26 27.72
N CYS A 47 17.33 -40.82 26.69
CA CYS A 47 16.71 -42.15 26.75
C CYS A 47 16.79 -42.87 25.38
N PRO A 48 17.98 -43.31 24.94
CA PRO A 48 18.20 -43.77 23.56
C PRO A 48 17.27 -44.90 23.12
N ALA A 49 16.98 -45.84 24.02
CA ALA A 49 16.09 -46.98 23.74
C ALA A 49 14.65 -46.55 23.44
N LEU A 50 14.14 -45.55 24.18
CA LEU A 50 12.78 -45.02 23.96
C LEU A 50 12.69 -44.32 22.60
N TRP A 51 13.62 -43.41 22.33
CA TRP A 51 13.65 -42.67 21.07
C TRP A 51 13.78 -43.60 19.86
N GLN A 52 14.66 -44.60 19.91
CA GLN A 52 14.81 -45.58 18.83
C GLN A 52 13.54 -46.41 18.61
N ARG A 53 12.89 -46.83 19.70
CA ARG A 53 11.62 -47.59 19.63
C ARG A 53 10.52 -46.75 18.99
N MET A 54 10.36 -45.50 19.41
CA MET A 54 9.33 -44.60 18.89
C MET A 54 9.61 -44.18 17.46
N ARG A 55 10.87 -43.92 17.09
CA ARG A 55 11.27 -43.68 15.70
C ARG A 55 10.88 -44.86 14.81
N THR A 56 11.24 -46.08 15.21
CA THR A 56 10.90 -47.29 14.44
C THR A 56 9.39 -47.47 14.32
N TYR A 57 8.63 -47.19 15.38
CA TYR A 57 7.18 -47.19 15.35
C TYR A 57 6.65 -46.16 14.33
N THR A 58 7.09 -44.92 14.41
CA THR A 58 6.66 -43.84 13.52
C THR A 58 7.00 -44.11 12.05
N GLU A 59 8.22 -44.58 11.77
CA GLU A 59 8.63 -44.99 10.42
C GLU A 59 7.76 -46.15 9.89
N ARG A 60 7.44 -47.13 10.74
CA ARG A 60 6.53 -48.23 10.36
C ARG A 60 5.12 -47.69 10.05
N THR A 61 4.60 -46.80 10.88
CA THR A 61 3.30 -46.15 10.64
C THR A 61 3.29 -45.44 9.28
N ALA A 62 4.33 -44.67 8.96
CA ALA A 62 4.46 -43.98 7.68
C ALA A 62 4.55 -44.90 6.45
N ARG A 63 5.08 -46.13 6.61
CA ARG A 63 5.07 -47.14 5.54
C ARG A 63 3.66 -47.60 5.21
N TYR A 64 2.81 -47.81 6.23
CA TYR A 64 1.48 -48.40 6.04
C TYR A 64 0.36 -47.37 5.82
N PHE A 65 0.46 -46.19 6.43
CA PHE A 65 -0.60 -45.18 6.43
C PHE A 65 -0.20 -43.91 5.68
N HIS A 66 -1.20 -43.21 5.15
CA HIS A 66 -1.03 -41.92 4.46
C HIS A 66 -0.81 -40.75 5.42
N GLY A 67 -1.10 -40.94 6.70
CA GLY A 67 -1.00 -39.90 7.71
C GLY A 67 -1.22 -40.42 9.13
N VAL A 68 -1.23 -39.49 10.08
CA VAL A 68 -1.47 -39.75 11.50
C VAL A 68 -2.39 -38.70 12.11
N ARG A 69 -3.19 -39.10 13.12
CA ARG A 69 -3.86 -38.20 14.06
C ARG A 69 -3.02 -38.10 15.33
N LEU A 70 -2.52 -36.92 15.64
CA LEU A 70 -1.81 -36.62 16.88
C LEU A 70 -2.85 -36.31 17.96
N ASP A 71 -3.04 -37.30 18.82
CA ASP A 71 -3.85 -37.19 20.01
C ASP A 71 -3.17 -36.29 21.05
N ASN A 72 -3.94 -35.40 21.69
CA ASN A 72 -3.43 -34.48 22.73
C ASN A 72 -2.09 -33.80 22.34
N CYS A 73 -2.00 -33.29 21.11
CA CYS A 73 -0.75 -32.81 20.51
C CYS A 73 -0.07 -31.71 21.35
N HIS A 74 -0.88 -30.83 21.94
CA HIS A 74 -0.46 -29.74 22.82
C HIS A 74 0.30 -30.21 24.07
N SER A 75 0.07 -31.45 24.52
CA SER A 75 0.75 -32.06 25.68
C SER A 75 2.01 -32.85 25.30
N THR A 76 2.36 -32.90 24.01
CA THR A 76 3.58 -33.54 23.52
C THR A 76 4.69 -32.50 23.38
N PRO A 77 5.87 -32.70 24.01
CA PRO A 77 6.99 -31.77 23.84
C PRO A 77 7.34 -31.59 22.37
N LEU A 78 7.48 -30.33 21.94
CA LEU A 78 7.54 -29.98 20.52
C LEU A 78 8.72 -30.65 19.81
N HIS A 79 9.90 -30.68 20.44
CA HIS A 79 11.11 -31.31 19.89
C HIS A 79 10.96 -32.83 19.70
N VAL A 80 10.12 -33.48 20.52
CA VAL A 80 9.82 -34.92 20.37
C VAL A 80 8.91 -35.12 19.16
N ALA A 81 7.83 -34.35 19.06
CA ALA A 81 6.89 -34.46 17.96
C ALA A 81 7.58 -34.15 16.61
N GLU A 82 8.40 -33.10 16.55
CA GLU A 82 9.14 -32.68 15.37
C GLU A 82 10.04 -33.81 14.84
N TYR A 83 10.88 -34.37 15.72
CA TYR A 83 11.76 -35.48 15.36
C TYR A 83 11.01 -36.70 14.81
N MET A 84 9.85 -37.04 15.40
CA MET A 84 9.06 -38.19 14.97
C MET A 84 8.36 -37.93 13.64
N ILE A 85 7.78 -36.75 13.45
CA ILE A 85 7.14 -36.38 12.18
C ILE A 85 8.17 -36.29 11.05
N ASP A 86 9.36 -35.77 11.31
CA ASP A 86 10.46 -35.79 10.34
C ASP A 86 10.88 -37.21 9.97
N ALA A 87 10.94 -38.12 10.94
CA ALA A 87 11.20 -39.53 10.66
C ALA A 87 10.09 -40.16 9.79
N ALA A 88 8.82 -39.81 10.01
CA ALA A 88 7.73 -40.23 9.15
C ALA A 88 7.86 -39.65 7.72
N ARG A 89 8.16 -38.36 7.60
CA ARG A 89 8.28 -37.68 6.30
C ARG A 89 9.47 -38.14 5.47
N ASN A 90 10.55 -38.56 6.13
CA ASN A 90 11.67 -39.23 5.47
C ASN A 90 11.27 -40.56 4.83
N VAL A 91 10.26 -41.25 5.38
CA VAL A 91 9.70 -42.48 4.80
C VAL A 91 8.65 -42.17 3.75
N ARG A 92 7.79 -41.17 4.00
CA ARG A 92 6.71 -40.73 3.10
C ARG A 92 6.67 -39.19 3.04
N PRO A 93 7.17 -38.56 1.97
CA PRO A 93 7.23 -37.09 1.89
C PRO A 93 5.87 -36.39 1.97
N ASP A 94 4.80 -37.03 1.50
CA ASP A 94 3.41 -36.53 1.49
C ASP A 94 2.59 -36.95 2.74
N PHE A 95 3.25 -37.26 3.86
CA PHE A 95 2.60 -37.73 5.08
C PHE A 95 1.67 -36.66 5.69
N PHE A 96 0.36 -36.96 5.71
CA PHE A 96 -0.68 -36.09 6.25
C PHE A 96 -0.67 -36.09 7.79
N VAL A 97 -0.75 -34.91 8.40
CA VAL A 97 -0.77 -34.79 9.86
C VAL A 97 -2.03 -34.06 10.30
N LEU A 98 -2.90 -34.78 11.00
CA LEU A 98 -4.06 -34.25 11.71
C LEU A 98 -3.70 -34.08 13.18
N ALA A 99 -4.02 -32.95 13.80
CA ALA A 99 -3.76 -32.77 15.22
C ALA A 99 -5.01 -32.34 15.99
N GLU A 100 -5.22 -32.97 17.13
CA GLU A 100 -6.05 -32.43 18.20
C GLU A 100 -5.21 -31.45 19.03
N LEU A 101 -5.46 -30.16 18.85
CA LEU A 101 -4.63 -29.09 19.38
C LEU A 101 -5.51 -27.96 19.91
N PHE A 102 -5.40 -27.74 21.22
CA PHE A 102 -6.16 -26.74 21.97
C PHE A 102 -5.22 -26.11 23.01
N THR A 103 -4.37 -25.18 22.59
CA THR A 103 -3.43 -24.51 23.51
C THR A 103 -4.07 -23.33 24.26
N GLY A 104 -5.30 -22.94 23.89
CA GLY A 104 -5.96 -21.74 24.40
C GLY A 104 -5.47 -20.42 23.76
N SER A 105 -4.48 -20.47 22.86
CA SER A 105 -3.95 -19.33 22.11
C SER A 105 -3.72 -19.74 20.64
N GLU A 106 -4.25 -18.95 19.71
CA GLU A 106 -4.04 -19.19 18.28
C GLU A 106 -2.56 -18.99 17.90
N GLU A 107 -1.86 -18.09 18.58
CA GLU A 107 -0.42 -17.87 18.40
C GLU A 107 0.38 -19.12 18.76
N LEU A 108 0.04 -19.77 19.89
CA LEU A 108 0.68 -21.03 20.29
C LEU A 108 0.32 -22.17 19.35
N ASP A 109 -0.95 -22.27 18.91
CA ASP A 109 -1.36 -23.26 17.91
C ASP A 109 -0.52 -23.11 16.62
N ASN A 110 -0.25 -21.87 16.19
CA ASN A 110 0.56 -21.59 15.00
C ASN A 110 2.02 -22.06 15.14
N VAL A 111 2.60 -22.02 16.34
CA VAL A 111 3.96 -22.55 16.60
C VAL A 111 3.99 -24.05 16.33
N PHE A 112 3.00 -24.80 16.83
CA PHE A 112 2.89 -26.24 16.57
C PHE A 112 2.64 -26.53 15.10
N VAL A 113 1.71 -25.80 14.46
CA VAL A 113 1.41 -25.98 13.04
C VAL A 113 2.64 -25.75 12.17
N THR A 114 3.40 -24.69 12.43
CA THR A 114 4.59 -24.32 11.65
C THR A 114 5.74 -25.30 11.87
N ASN A 115 6.07 -25.62 13.12
CA ASN A 115 7.23 -26.47 13.41
C ASN A 115 6.99 -27.93 13.05
N LEU A 116 5.78 -28.45 13.30
CA LEU A 116 5.45 -29.85 12.98
C LEU A 116 4.96 -30.01 11.54
N GLY A 117 4.68 -28.92 10.83
CA GLY A 117 4.02 -28.92 9.53
C GLY A 117 2.64 -29.59 9.59
N ILE A 118 1.83 -29.31 10.61
CA ILE A 118 0.50 -29.93 10.74
C ILE A 118 -0.33 -29.57 9.50
N THR A 119 -0.98 -30.57 8.89
CA THR A 119 -1.80 -30.36 7.69
C THR A 119 -3.17 -29.85 8.04
N SER A 120 -3.83 -30.41 9.06
CA SER A 120 -5.15 -29.98 9.51
C SER A 120 -5.29 -30.05 11.03
N LEU A 121 -6.09 -29.14 11.60
CA LEU A 121 -6.52 -29.17 13.00
C LEU A 121 -7.93 -29.76 13.11
N VAL A 122 -8.15 -30.62 14.10
CA VAL A 122 -9.48 -31.11 14.43
C VAL A 122 -10.35 -29.96 14.95
N ARG A 123 -11.55 -29.83 14.40
CA ARG A 123 -12.62 -28.93 14.87
C ARG A 123 -13.89 -29.76 15.01
N GLU A 124 -14.69 -29.51 16.04
CA GLU A 124 -15.81 -30.39 16.41
C GLU A 124 -17.14 -29.65 16.33
N ALA A 125 -18.09 -30.13 15.51
CA ALA A 125 -19.40 -29.50 15.35
C ALA A 125 -20.27 -29.62 16.61
N LEU A 126 -20.09 -30.68 17.40
CA LEU A 126 -20.82 -30.88 18.66
C LEU A 126 -20.49 -29.88 19.76
N THR A 127 -19.39 -29.12 19.63
CA THR A 127 -19.10 -28.02 20.56
C THR A 127 -20.07 -26.84 20.41
N ALA A 128 -20.79 -26.76 19.29
CA ALA A 128 -21.87 -25.80 19.12
C ALA A 128 -23.06 -26.15 20.02
N TYR A 129 -23.46 -25.20 20.86
CA TYR A 129 -24.61 -25.35 21.76
C TYR A 129 -25.95 -24.96 21.11
N ASN A 130 -25.93 -24.30 19.95
CA ASN A 130 -27.09 -23.99 19.11
C ASN A 130 -26.69 -23.91 17.63
N SER A 131 -27.67 -23.76 16.74
CA SER A 131 -27.41 -23.73 15.29
C SER A 131 -26.59 -22.52 14.84
N HIS A 132 -26.75 -21.37 15.53
CA HIS A 132 -25.97 -20.16 15.22
C HIS A 132 -24.46 -20.39 15.41
N GLU A 133 -24.06 -21.01 16.53
CA GLU A 133 -22.65 -21.34 16.75
C GLU A 133 -22.12 -22.35 15.74
N GLU A 134 -22.93 -23.32 15.32
CA GLU A 134 -22.55 -24.27 14.28
C GLU A 134 -22.30 -23.55 12.94
N GLY A 135 -23.19 -22.62 12.57
CA GLY A 135 -23.01 -21.73 11.42
C GLY A 135 -21.75 -20.86 11.53
N ARG A 136 -21.46 -20.31 12.71
CA ARG A 136 -20.25 -19.51 12.96
C ARG A 136 -18.96 -20.31 12.73
N LEU A 137 -18.94 -21.59 13.12
CA LEU A 137 -17.81 -22.49 12.84
C LEU A 137 -17.61 -22.70 11.34
N VAL A 138 -18.69 -22.88 10.57
CA VAL A 138 -18.63 -22.92 9.11
C VAL A 138 -18.14 -21.61 8.53
N TYR A 139 -18.61 -20.45 9.00
CA TYR A 139 -18.12 -19.17 8.52
C TYR A 139 -16.60 -19.02 8.73
N ARG A 140 -16.10 -19.45 9.89
CA ARG A 140 -14.68 -19.32 10.26
C ARG A 140 -13.76 -20.24 9.46
N TYR A 141 -14.17 -21.50 9.25
CA TYR A 141 -13.32 -22.54 8.64
C TYR A 141 -13.72 -22.89 7.20
N GLY A 142 -14.83 -22.34 6.72
CA GLY A 142 -15.51 -22.76 5.51
C GLY A 142 -15.10 -22.03 4.24
N GLY A 143 -14.14 -21.11 4.27
CA GLY A 143 -13.56 -20.52 3.06
C GLY A 143 -13.56 -18.99 3.05
N ASP A 144 -13.30 -18.41 1.87
CA ASP A 144 -13.32 -16.97 1.68
C ASP A 144 -14.77 -16.45 1.64
N PRO A 145 -15.10 -15.24 2.13
CA PRO A 145 -16.43 -14.66 1.95
C PRO A 145 -16.89 -14.59 0.48
N VAL A 146 -18.19 -14.74 0.21
CA VAL A 146 -18.74 -14.51 -1.13
C VAL A 146 -18.47 -13.07 -1.58
N GLY A 147 -17.96 -12.90 -2.81
CA GLY A 147 -17.59 -11.60 -3.34
C GLY A 147 -16.23 -11.07 -2.85
N SER A 148 -15.40 -11.93 -2.24
CA SER A 148 -14.02 -11.60 -1.88
C SER A 148 -13.24 -11.03 -3.05
N PHE A 149 -12.30 -10.13 -2.76
CA PHE A 149 -11.39 -9.59 -3.77
C PHE A 149 -10.66 -10.71 -4.51
N ILE A 150 -10.46 -10.51 -5.81
CA ILE A 150 -9.89 -11.53 -6.69
C ILE A 150 -8.39 -11.61 -6.41
N LYS A 151 -7.97 -12.74 -5.85
CA LYS A 151 -6.56 -12.97 -5.49
C LYS A 151 -5.70 -13.08 -6.77
N PRO A 152 -4.58 -12.35 -6.88
CA PRO A 152 -3.70 -12.44 -8.04
C PRO A 152 -3.05 -13.82 -8.11
N ALA A 153 -2.73 -14.27 -9.33
CA ALA A 153 -2.09 -15.57 -9.56
C ALA A 153 -0.68 -15.65 -8.94
N LEU A 154 0.05 -14.54 -8.96
CA LEU A 154 1.30 -14.37 -8.23
C LEU A 154 1.01 -13.60 -6.94
N ARG A 155 1.34 -14.18 -5.80
CA ARG A 155 1.17 -13.53 -4.50
C ARG A 155 2.36 -13.83 -3.58
N PRO A 156 2.74 -12.90 -2.70
CA PRO A 156 3.65 -13.21 -1.62
C PRO A 156 3.03 -14.30 -0.72
N LEU A 157 3.89 -15.08 -0.07
CA LEU A 157 3.47 -16.03 0.96
C LEU A 157 2.95 -15.21 2.16
N VAL A 158 1.66 -15.35 2.46
CA VAL A 158 1.01 -14.64 3.56
C VAL A 158 0.52 -15.62 4.63
N PRO A 159 0.54 -15.25 5.92
CA PRO A 159 -0.09 -16.04 6.96
C PRO A 159 -1.58 -16.28 6.66
N GLY A 160 -2.11 -17.41 7.10
CA GLY A 160 -3.52 -17.78 6.93
C GLY A 160 -3.99 -18.66 8.09
N ILE A 161 -5.32 -18.82 8.19
CA ILE A 161 -5.93 -19.71 9.19
C ILE A 161 -5.47 -21.15 8.90
N ALA A 162 -5.03 -21.86 9.94
CA ALA A 162 -4.67 -23.27 9.82
C ALA A 162 -5.86 -24.08 9.27
N HIS A 163 -5.58 -24.97 8.31
CA HIS A 163 -6.62 -25.78 7.70
C HIS A 163 -7.36 -26.61 8.76
N ALA A 164 -8.68 -26.68 8.65
CA ALA A 164 -9.51 -27.48 9.55
C ALA A 164 -9.84 -28.85 8.94
N MET A 165 -9.97 -29.86 9.81
CA MET A 165 -10.81 -31.03 9.56
C MET A 165 -12.02 -30.91 10.50
N PHE A 166 -13.17 -30.57 9.92
CA PHE A 166 -14.38 -30.30 10.66
C PHE A 166 -15.18 -31.60 10.84
N MET A 167 -15.17 -32.08 12.07
CA MET A 167 -15.77 -33.34 12.46
C MET A 167 -17.22 -33.12 12.88
N ASP A 168 -18.17 -33.85 12.28
CA ASP A 168 -19.55 -33.89 12.75
C ASP A 168 -19.59 -34.35 14.22
N ILE A 169 -18.79 -35.39 14.49
CA ILE A 169 -18.56 -35.96 15.81
C ILE A 169 -17.19 -36.62 15.89
N THR A 170 -16.49 -36.42 17.00
CA THR A 170 -15.28 -37.18 17.36
C THR A 170 -15.63 -38.35 18.27
N HIS A 171 -14.71 -39.30 18.40
CA HIS A 171 -14.93 -40.51 19.20
C HIS A 171 -14.98 -40.24 20.70
N ASP A 172 -14.57 -39.05 21.14
CA ASP A 172 -14.58 -38.62 22.54
C ASP A 172 -15.83 -37.80 22.90
N ASN A 173 -16.59 -37.33 21.91
CA ASN A 173 -17.80 -36.56 22.16
C ASN A 173 -18.91 -37.40 22.80
N GLU A 174 -19.75 -36.73 23.58
CA GLU A 174 -21.01 -37.32 24.07
C GLU A 174 -21.97 -37.64 22.91
N CYS A 175 -22.94 -38.52 23.17
CA CYS A 175 -23.87 -38.95 22.13
C CYS A 175 -24.75 -37.78 21.63
N PRO A 176 -24.77 -37.46 20.33
CA PRO A 176 -25.58 -36.38 19.77
C PRO A 176 -27.07 -36.54 20.04
N ILE A 177 -27.55 -37.78 20.09
CA ILE A 177 -28.96 -38.09 20.32
C ILE A 177 -29.37 -37.75 21.76
N GLN A 178 -28.44 -37.89 22.71
CA GLN A 178 -28.66 -37.56 24.12
C GLN A 178 -28.54 -36.04 24.36
N LEU A 179 -27.58 -35.39 23.71
CA LEU A 179 -27.35 -33.95 23.82
C LEU A 179 -28.39 -33.11 23.06
N ARG A 180 -28.83 -33.61 21.90
CA ARG A 180 -29.69 -32.90 20.96
C ARG A 180 -30.91 -33.75 20.61
N SER A 181 -30.82 -34.49 19.51
CA SER A 181 -31.91 -35.27 18.93
C SER A 181 -31.40 -36.19 17.84
N ALA A 182 -32.07 -37.34 17.63
CA ALA A 182 -31.84 -38.17 16.46
C ALA A 182 -32.17 -37.47 15.13
N TYR A 183 -33.06 -36.47 15.16
CA TYR A 183 -33.43 -35.68 13.98
C TYR A 183 -32.32 -34.72 13.53
N ASP A 184 -31.42 -34.31 14.43
CA ASP A 184 -30.42 -33.27 14.18
C ASP A 184 -29.25 -33.75 13.30
N CYS A 185 -28.90 -35.04 13.40
CA CYS A 185 -27.66 -35.56 12.83
C CYS A 185 -27.52 -35.31 11.31
N LEU A 186 -28.64 -35.37 10.57
CA LEU A 186 -28.69 -35.06 9.14
C LEU A 186 -28.50 -33.55 8.88
N ALA A 187 -29.20 -32.70 9.62
CA ALA A 187 -29.20 -31.25 9.43
C ALA A 187 -27.84 -30.64 9.80
N SER A 188 -27.29 -30.97 10.97
CA SER A 188 -25.92 -30.58 11.37
C SER A 188 -24.88 -31.14 10.41
N GLY A 189 -25.04 -32.41 9.99
CA GLY A 189 -24.15 -33.00 8.99
C GLY A 189 -24.16 -32.28 7.64
N ALA A 190 -25.28 -31.66 7.26
CA ALA A 190 -25.38 -30.82 6.07
C ALA A 190 -24.68 -29.47 6.23
N VAL A 191 -24.81 -28.84 7.40
CA VAL A 191 -24.09 -27.59 7.73
C VAL A 191 -22.58 -27.81 7.65
N VAL A 192 -22.07 -28.89 8.26
CA VAL A 192 -20.65 -29.28 8.19
C VAL A 192 -20.21 -29.58 6.76
N ALA A 193 -20.99 -30.33 5.99
CA ALA A 193 -20.67 -30.68 4.60
C ALA A 193 -20.56 -29.46 3.67
N MET A 194 -21.13 -28.32 4.05
CA MET A 194 -21.05 -27.08 3.28
C MET A 194 -19.84 -26.21 3.63
N ALA A 195 -18.98 -26.61 4.57
CA ALA A 195 -17.69 -25.94 4.78
C ALA A 195 -16.68 -26.28 3.67
N ASN A 196 -15.85 -25.31 3.23
CA ASN A 196 -14.70 -25.55 2.35
C ASN A 196 -13.45 -26.03 3.13
N CYS A 197 -13.60 -27.13 3.86
CA CYS A 197 -12.50 -27.78 4.57
C CYS A 197 -12.70 -29.30 4.55
N SER A 198 -11.74 -30.07 5.06
CA SER A 198 -11.94 -31.52 5.20
C SER A 198 -13.04 -31.79 6.22
N ILE A 199 -13.86 -32.82 6.01
CA ILE A 199 -14.92 -33.22 6.95
C ILE A 199 -14.76 -34.67 7.39
N GLY A 200 -15.35 -35.04 8.53
CA GLY A 200 -15.35 -36.43 9.00
C GLY A 200 -16.38 -36.72 10.09
N SER A 201 -16.74 -37.99 10.25
CA SER A 201 -17.60 -38.47 11.34
C SER A 201 -17.03 -39.76 11.95
N THR A 202 -17.34 -39.99 13.21
CA THR A 202 -17.06 -41.27 13.88
C THR A 202 -18.19 -42.26 13.60
N ARG A 203 -17.84 -43.52 13.33
CA ARG A 203 -18.81 -44.59 13.10
C ARG A 203 -19.76 -44.76 14.30
N GLY A 204 -21.06 -44.84 14.03
CA GLY A 204 -22.13 -44.78 15.01
C GLY A 204 -22.99 -43.52 14.89
N TYR A 205 -22.42 -42.42 14.36
CA TYR A 205 -23.15 -41.20 14.04
C TYR A 205 -24.21 -41.45 12.97
N ASP A 206 -23.76 -41.96 11.82
CA ASP A 206 -24.59 -42.18 10.65
C ASP A 206 -25.64 -43.29 10.89
N GLU A 207 -25.28 -44.29 11.70
CA GLU A 207 -26.17 -45.34 12.15
C GLU A 207 -27.19 -44.89 13.23
N LEU A 208 -27.06 -43.67 13.79
CA LEU A 208 -27.87 -43.15 14.88
C LEU A 208 -27.82 -44.01 16.16
N VAL A 209 -26.61 -44.31 16.65
CA VAL A 209 -26.42 -45.04 17.92
C VAL A 209 -26.78 -44.14 19.11
N PRO A 210 -27.80 -44.47 19.93
CA PRO A 210 -28.38 -43.55 20.92
C PRO A 210 -27.66 -43.55 22.28
N HIS A 211 -26.39 -43.95 22.30
CA HIS A 211 -25.54 -43.95 23.50
C HIS A 211 -24.09 -43.73 23.10
N GLN A 212 -23.29 -43.21 24.02
CA GLN A 212 -21.85 -43.07 23.83
C GLN A 212 -21.20 -44.46 23.74
N ILE A 213 -20.34 -44.63 22.73
CA ILE A 213 -19.57 -45.86 22.53
C ILE A 213 -18.28 -45.73 23.35
N SER A 214 -18.20 -46.46 24.46
CA SER A 214 -17.04 -46.41 25.35
C SER A 214 -15.82 -47.05 24.70
N VAL A 215 -14.75 -46.27 24.51
CA VAL A 215 -13.46 -46.77 23.99
C VAL A 215 -12.73 -47.73 24.95
N VAL A 216 -13.21 -47.85 26.20
CA VAL A 216 -12.60 -48.72 27.24
C VAL A 216 -13.41 -49.99 27.49
N THR A 217 -14.75 -49.88 27.55
CA THR A 217 -15.62 -50.96 28.06
C THR A 217 -16.54 -51.58 27.02
N GLU A 218 -16.59 -51.05 25.79
CA GLU A 218 -17.42 -51.62 24.75
C GLU A 218 -16.74 -52.83 24.10
N GLU A 219 -17.40 -53.99 24.14
CA GLU A 219 -16.88 -55.24 23.57
C GLU A 219 -17.67 -55.71 22.34
N ARG A 220 -18.85 -55.11 22.08
CA ARG A 220 -19.69 -55.48 20.94
C ARG A 220 -19.08 -54.98 19.64
N LYS A 221 -19.28 -55.73 18.56
CA LYS A 221 -18.86 -55.32 17.21
C LYS A 221 -19.87 -54.36 16.61
N TYR A 222 -19.43 -53.48 15.72
CA TYR A 222 -20.35 -52.75 14.86
C TYR A 222 -21.13 -53.71 13.95
N ALA A 223 -22.36 -53.35 13.62
CA ALA A 223 -23.17 -54.05 12.62
C ALA A 223 -22.43 -54.14 11.26
N GLU A 224 -22.67 -55.20 10.49
CA GLU A 224 -22.02 -55.45 9.21
C GLU A 224 -22.73 -54.70 8.07
N TRP A 225 -21.98 -54.32 7.02
CA TRP A 225 -22.57 -53.69 5.84
C TRP A 225 -23.27 -54.74 4.95
N GLY A 226 -24.52 -54.50 4.56
CA GLY A 226 -25.25 -55.40 3.67
C GLY A 226 -26.56 -54.85 3.11
N ASN A 227 -27.20 -55.62 2.24
CA ASN A 227 -28.41 -55.21 1.49
C ASN A 227 -29.74 -55.69 2.13
N GLY A 228 -29.72 -56.17 3.38
CA GLY A 228 -30.88 -56.75 4.07
C GLY A 228 -31.31 -55.96 5.31
N GLN A 229 -32.57 -56.13 5.74
CA GLN A 229 -33.12 -55.56 6.99
C GLN A 229 -33.04 -56.55 8.17
N GLN A 230 -32.01 -57.40 8.19
CA GLN A 230 -31.82 -58.36 9.29
C GLN A 230 -31.10 -57.69 10.48
N PRO A 231 -31.33 -58.16 11.73
CA PRO A 231 -30.56 -57.71 12.88
C PRO A 231 -29.06 -57.86 12.63
N GLY A 232 -28.28 -56.82 12.95
CA GLY A 232 -26.83 -56.82 12.77
C GLY A 232 -26.34 -56.41 11.38
N ILE A 233 -27.25 -56.05 10.46
CA ILE A 233 -26.91 -55.53 9.12
C ILE A 233 -27.32 -54.07 8.99
N VAL A 234 -26.40 -53.22 8.54
CA VAL A 234 -26.64 -51.82 8.17
C VAL A 234 -26.48 -51.61 6.67
N GLY A 235 -27.27 -50.69 6.12
CA GLY A 235 -27.20 -50.31 4.71
C GLY A 235 -27.75 -48.90 4.50
N LEU A 236 -28.01 -48.51 3.26
CA LEU A 236 -28.47 -47.14 2.94
C LEU A 236 -29.78 -46.74 3.65
N ALA A 237 -30.63 -47.69 4.01
CA ALA A 237 -31.88 -47.43 4.74
C ALA A 237 -31.69 -47.20 6.25
N SER A 238 -30.51 -47.45 6.80
CA SER A 238 -30.21 -47.34 8.23
C SER A 238 -29.83 -45.91 8.60
N GLY A 239 -30.49 -45.35 9.61
CA GLY A 239 -30.18 -44.03 10.16
C GLY A 239 -30.14 -42.94 9.08
N ILE A 240 -29.04 -42.18 9.03
CA ILE A 240 -28.83 -41.11 8.06
C ILE A 240 -27.85 -41.49 6.93
N ILE A 241 -27.45 -42.75 6.80
CA ILE A 241 -26.40 -43.20 5.86
C ILE A 241 -26.67 -42.75 4.42
N ALA A 242 -27.90 -42.90 3.91
CA ALA A 242 -28.25 -42.41 2.58
C ALA A 242 -28.08 -40.89 2.44
N GLY A 243 -28.50 -40.13 3.45
CA GLY A 243 -28.34 -38.68 3.50
C GLY A 243 -26.87 -38.26 3.54
N LYS A 244 -26.05 -38.88 4.40
CA LYS A 244 -24.61 -38.57 4.48
C LYS A 244 -23.88 -38.89 3.18
N ARG A 245 -24.24 -39.99 2.49
CA ARG A 245 -23.71 -40.27 1.14
C ARG A 245 -23.99 -39.12 0.18
N ALA A 246 -25.23 -38.63 0.12
CA ALA A 246 -25.59 -37.52 -0.77
C ALA A 246 -24.81 -36.24 -0.42
N LEU A 247 -24.71 -35.90 0.87
CA LEU A 247 -23.95 -34.74 1.35
C LEU A 247 -22.44 -34.85 1.04
N ASN A 248 -21.84 -36.03 1.20
CA ASN A 248 -20.42 -36.26 0.89
C ASN A 248 -20.13 -36.14 -0.62
N LEU A 249 -21.02 -36.65 -1.47
CA LEU A 249 -20.92 -36.51 -2.92
C LEU A 249 -21.04 -35.04 -3.34
N LEU A 250 -21.98 -34.30 -2.75
CA LEU A 250 -22.12 -32.86 -2.97
C LEU A 250 -20.85 -32.12 -2.51
N HIS A 251 -20.36 -32.37 -1.29
CA HIS A 251 -19.14 -31.75 -0.78
C HIS A 251 -17.93 -32.00 -1.69
N GLN A 252 -17.75 -33.24 -2.14
CA GLN A 252 -16.68 -33.62 -3.07
C GLN A 252 -16.79 -32.86 -4.39
N GLN A 253 -18.00 -32.79 -4.97
CA GLN A 253 -18.26 -32.05 -6.21
C GLN A 253 -17.92 -30.56 -6.05
N LEU A 254 -18.43 -29.92 -4.99
CA LEU A 254 -18.21 -28.50 -4.72
C LEU A 254 -16.71 -28.19 -4.53
N GLY A 255 -15.97 -29.07 -3.86
CA GLY A 255 -14.52 -28.97 -3.71
C GLY A 255 -13.77 -29.06 -5.05
N GLN A 256 -14.13 -30.05 -5.89
CA GLN A 256 -13.49 -30.27 -7.20
C GLN A 256 -13.78 -29.14 -8.20
N GLU A 257 -15.01 -28.62 -8.19
CA GLU A 257 -15.44 -27.59 -9.15
C GLU A 257 -15.00 -26.17 -8.73
N GLY A 258 -14.52 -26.00 -7.50
CA GLY A 258 -13.91 -24.76 -7.00
C GLY A 258 -14.89 -23.80 -6.32
N TYR A 259 -15.91 -24.33 -5.62
CA TYR A 259 -16.86 -23.54 -4.84
C TYR A 259 -16.26 -23.11 -3.50
N ASN A 260 -15.20 -22.31 -3.54
CA ASN A 260 -14.34 -22.03 -2.40
C ASN A 260 -14.74 -20.79 -1.58
N GLN A 261 -15.80 -20.08 -1.99
CA GLN A 261 -16.36 -18.97 -1.22
C GLN A 261 -17.58 -19.41 -0.41
N VAL A 262 -17.76 -18.85 0.80
CA VAL A 262 -18.84 -19.19 1.72
C VAL A 262 -19.57 -17.95 2.24
N TYR A 263 -20.87 -18.08 2.39
CA TYR A 263 -21.76 -17.16 3.10
C TYR A 263 -22.67 -17.97 4.01
N VAL A 264 -22.81 -17.55 5.26
CA VAL A 264 -23.64 -18.22 6.27
C VAL A 264 -24.68 -17.23 6.75
N ASP A 265 -25.93 -17.66 6.76
CA ASP A 265 -27.08 -16.86 7.17
C ASP A 265 -27.89 -17.61 8.22
N GLN A 266 -28.23 -16.91 9.31
CA GLN A 266 -29.12 -17.43 10.34
C GLN A 266 -30.54 -16.97 9.99
N VAL A 267 -31.31 -17.85 9.35
CA VAL A 267 -32.63 -17.53 8.81
C VAL A 267 -33.67 -17.39 9.93
N ASP A 268 -33.59 -18.26 10.93
CA ASP A 268 -34.41 -18.27 12.15
C ASP A 268 -33.67 -19.03 13.26
N GLU A 269 -34.14 -19.07 14.52
CA GLU A 269 -33.46 -19.70 15.68
C GLU A 269 -32.87 -21.09 15.38
N ASP A 270 -33.58 -21.93 14.63
CA ASP A 270 -33.19 -23.32 14.34
C ASP A 270 -32.81 -23.55 12.86
N ILE A 271 -32.76 -22.49 12.02
CA ILE A 271 -32.55 -22.60 10.57
C ILE A 271 -31.28 -21.86 10.14
N VAL A 272 -30.36 -22.61 9.54
CA VAL A 272 -29.09 -22.09 9.00
C VAL A 272 -29.06 -22.32 7.51
N ALA A 273 -28.79 -21.26 6.74
CA ALA A 273 -28.49 -21.35 5.32
C ALA A 273 -27.00 -21.16 5.08
N VAL A 274 -26.37 -22.14 4.41
CA VAL A 274 -24.96 -22.07 4.01
C VAL A 274 -24.88 -22.05 2.49
N THR A 275 -24.28 -21.00 1.95
CA THR A 275 -23.98 -20.85 0.53
C THR A 275 -22.52 -21.20 0.28
N ARG A 276 -22.25 -22.15 -0.62
CA ARG A 276 -20.95 -22.29 -1.27
C ARG A 276 -21.00 -21.70 -2.66
N HIS A 277 -20.06 -20.83 -3.02
CA HIS A 277 -20.02 -20.08 -4.28
C HIS A 277 -18.71 -20.34 -5.04
N CYS A 278 -18.81 -20.53 -6.35
CA CYS A 278 -17.66 -20.60 -7.25
C CYS A 278 -17.35 -19.22 -7.85
N PRO A 279 -16.23 -18.56 -7.50
CA PRO A 279 -15.91 -17.22 -7.99
C PRO A 279 -15.56 -17.15 -9.48
N HIS A 280 -15.44 -18.29 -10.16
CA HIS A 280 -15.13 -18.35 -11.59
C HIS A 280 -16.38 -18.45 -12.45
N THR A 281 -17.37 -19.24 -12.03
CA THR A 281 -18.62 -19.46 -12.76
C THR A 281 -19.78 -18.65 -12.20
N HIS A 282 -19.62 -18.12 -10.99
CA HIS A 282 -20.67 -17.49 -10.18
C HIS A 282 -21.90 -18.35 -9.95
N GLN A 283 -21.73 -19.66 -10.02
CA GLN A 283 -22.72 -20.62 -9.56
C GLN A 283 -22.57 -20.81 -8.06
N SER A 284 -23.69 -20.95 -7.37
CA SER A 284 -23.77 -21.20 -5.94
C SER A 284 -24.55 -22.48 -5.66
N VAL A 285 -24.25 -23.12 -4.54
CA VAL A 285 -25.15 -24.07 -3.90
C VAL A 285 -25.55 -23.51 -2.54
N VAL A 286 -26.85 -23.33 -2.33
CA VAL A 286 -27.44 -22.81 -1.08
C VAL A 286 -28.11 -23.97 -0.36
N SER A 287 -27.53 -24.43 0.74
CA SER A 287 -28.09 -25.47 1.59
C SER A 287 -28.80 -24.82 2.77
N VAL A 288 -30.10 -25.06 2.91
CA VAL A 288 -30.90 -24.63 4.07
C VAL A 288 -31.12 -25.85 4.95
N ALA A 289 -30.70 -25.77 6.21
CA ALA A 289 -30.83 -26.84 7.18
C ALA A 289 -31.68 -26.35 8.36
N ARG A 290 -32.80 -27.03 8.62
CA ARG A 290 -33.57 -26.85 9.85
C ARG A 290 -33.10 -27.87 10.87
N THR A 291 -32.28 -27.39 11.78
CA THR A 291 -31.66 -28.19 12.85
C THR A 291 -32.70 -28.65 13.88
N ALA A 292 -32.30 -29.61 14.72
CA ALA A 292 -33.14 -30.16 15.77
C ALA A 292 -32.36 -30.29 17.09
N PHE A 293 -31.75 -29.20 17.56
CA PHE A 293 -30.98 -29.16 18.82
C PHE A 293 -31.82 -29.57 20.04
N ARG A 294 -33.14 -29.53 19.93
CA ARG A 294 -34.11 -30.07 20.90
C ARG A 294 -34.90 -31.22 20.28
N ASN A 295 -35.26 -32.24 21.04
CA ASN A 295 -36.06 -33.35 20.49
C ASN A 295 -37.47 -32.88 20.06
N PRO A 296 -37.85 -32.98 18.76
CA PRO A 296 -39.15 -32.54 18.25
C PRO A 296 -40.36 -33.29 18.84
N GLU A 297 -40.17 -34.48 19.41
CA GLU A 297 -41.25 -35.23 20.06
C GLU A 297 -41.59 -34.68 21.45
N THR A 298 -40.66 -33.95 22.07
CA THR A 298 -40.79 -33.43 23.44
C THR A 298 -40.73 -31.91 23.54
N SER A 299 -40.44 -31.22 22.43
CA SER A 299 -40.25 -29.77 22.37
C SER A 299 -41.01 -29.16 21.20
N SER A 300 -41.56 -27.96 21.41
CA SER A 300 -42.29 -27.23 20.36
C SER A 300 -41.31 -26.49 19.44
N TYR A 301 -41.53 -26.61 18.14
CA TYR A 301 -40.88 -25.79 17.12
C TYR A 301 -41.92 -24.90 16.44
N PRO A 302 -41.57 -23.68 15.98
CA PRO A 302 -42.48 -22.84 15.20
C PRO A 302 -43.03 -23.58 13.97
N HIS A 303 -44.34 -23.52 13.73
CA HIS A 303 -44.92 -24.15 12.53
C HIS A 303 -44.62 -23.32 11.28
N ASP A 304 -44.63 -22.00 11.42
CA ASP A 304 -44.35 -21.07 10.34
C ASP A 304 -42.83 -20.97 10.14
N VAL A 305 -42.38 -21.30 8.94
CA VAL A 305 -40.99 -21.14 8.52
C VAL A 305 -40.94 -19.90 7.61
N PRO A 306 -40.09 -18.90 7.91
CA PRO A 306 -39.98 -17.72 7.07
C PRO A 306 -39.56 -18.09 5.65
N SER A 307 -40.11 -17.40 4.65
CA SER A 307 -39.65 -17.55 3.27
C SER A 307 -38.20 -17.08 3.12
N LEU A 308 -37.47 -17.67 2.18
CA LEU A 308 -36.07 -17.32 1.91
C LEU A 308 -35.93 -16.71 0.52
N CYS A 309 -35.37 -15.52 0.46
CA CYS A 309 -35.02 -14.85 -0.78
C CYS A 309 -33.60 -15.24 -1.22
N ILE A 310 -33.49 -16.00 -2.30
CA ILE A 310 -32.21 -16.43 -2.86
C ILE A 310 -31.85 -15.55 -4.08
N PRO A 311 -30.73 -14.81 -4.04
CA PRO A 311 -30.24 -14.07 -5.21
C PRO A 311 -29.76 -15.01 -6.31
N GLY A 312 -30.35 -14.89 -7.49
CA GLY A 312 -30.07 -15.68 -8.68
C GLY A 312 -31.23 -16.57 -9.09
N LYS A 313 -31.00 -17.31 -10.18
CA LYS A 313 -31.93 -18.29 -10.73
C LYS A 313 -31.62 -19.66 -10.12
N ILE A 314 -32.58 -20.20 -9.40
CA ILE A 314 -32.59 -21.59 -8.94
C ILE A 314 -32.78 -22.49 -10.17
N GLU A 315 -31.77 -23.29 -10.46
CA GLU A 315 -31.73 -24.20 -11.61
C GLU A 315 -32.41 -25.53 -11.26
N GLU A 316 -32.06 -26.07 -10.10
CA GLU A 316 -32.56 -27.35 -9.59
C GLU A 316 -32.52 -27.36 -8.06
N ILE A 317 -33.30 -28.26 -7.46
CA ILE A 317 -33.06 -28.73 -6.10
C ILE A 317 -32.09 -29.90 -6.21
N VAL A 318 -30.85 -29.69 -5.74
CA VAL A 318 -29.78 -30.68 -5.75
C VAL A 318 -30.17 -31.88 -4.89
N LEU A 319 -30.69 -31.59 -3.69
CA LEU A 319 -31.29 -32.60 -2.82
C LEU A 319 -32.34 -31.97 -1.89
N GLU A 320 -33.37 -32.72 -1.55
CA GLU A 320 -34.23 -32.48 -0.39
C GLU A 320 -34.23 -33.76 0.46
N ALA A 321 -33.98 -33.63 1.76
CA ALA A 321 -33.88 -34.76 2.65
C ALA A 321 -34.42 -34.44 4.05
N ARG A 322 -35.15 -35.38 4.66
CA ARG A 322 -35.63 -35.25 6.04
C ARG A 322 -35.49 -36.55 6.80
N THR A 323 -35.14 -36.42 8.08
CA THR A 323 -35.17 -37.55 9.01
C THR A 323 -36.62 -37.90 9.35
N VAL A 324 -37.01 -39.15 9.13
CA VAL A 324 -38.35 -39.66 9.44
C VAL A 324 -38.29 -40.83 10.42
N SER A 325 -39.28 -40.88 11.31
CA SER A 325 -39.48 -41.97 12.26
C SER A 325 -40.73 -42.75 11.89
N LYS A 326 -40.61 -44.07 11.68
CA LYS A 326 -41.77 -44.96 11.55
C LYS A 326 -42.19 -45.37 12.96
N LYS A 327 -43.45 -45.09 13.37
CA LYS A 327 -44.05 -45.37 14.71
C LYS A 327 -43.28 -46.44 15.48
N ALA A 328 -42.45 -46.00 16.43
CA ALA A 328 -41.35 -46.77 16.99
C ALA A 328 -41.79 -47.73 18.10
N ALA A 329 -41.28 -48.97 18.05
CA ALA A 329 -40.95 -49.69 19.28
C ALA A 329 -39.73 -49.01 19.91
N GLY A 330 -39.67 -48.88 21.25
CA GLY A 330 -38.55 -48.24 21.93
C GLY A 330 -37.18 -48.86 21.59
N PHE A 331 -36.10 -48.10 21.78
CA PHE A 331 -34.74 -48.62 21.56
C PHE A 331 -34.43 -49.77 22.53
N GLU A 332 -34.05 -50.92 21.99
CA GLU A 332 -33.51 -52.05 22.75
C GLU A 332 -32.04 -52.25 22.36
N LYS A 333 -31.14 -52.22 23.36
CA LYS A 333 -29.70 -52.37 23.15
C LYS A 333 -29.38 -53.83 22.87
N ASP A 334 -28.85 -54.13 21.69
CA ASP A 334 -28.48 -55.50 21.32
C ASP A 334 -27.25 -55.97 22.13
N SER A 335 -27.26 -57.23 22.54
CA SER A 335 -26.20 -57.84 23.37
C SER A 335 -24.95 -58.24 22.59
N SER A 336 -25.05 -58.38 21.27
CA SER A 336 -24.03 -58.97 20.40
C SER A 336 -23.37 -57.96 19.46
N PHE A 337 -24.09 -56.91 19.03
CA PHE A 337 -23.56 -55.85 18.19
C PHE A 337 -24.03 -54.46 18.63
N ILE A 338 -23.33 -53.42 18.16
CA ILE A 338 -23.71 -52.02 18.35
C ILE A 338 -24.80 -51.70 17.32
N ASN A 339 -26.03 -51.51 17.80
CA ASN A 339 -27.19 -51.18 16.98
C ASN A 339 -27.60 -49.71 17.13
N GLY A 340 -27.98 -49.12 15.99
CA GLY A 340 -28.62 -47.81 15.93
C GLY A 340 -30.13 -47.87 16.17
N LEU A 341 -30.80 -46.73 16.01
CA LEU A 341 -32.26 -46.64 16.12
C LEU A 341 -32.96 -47.28 14.89
N PRO A 342 -33.68 -48.41 15.03
CA PRO A 342 -34.19 -49.20 13.90
C PRO A 342 -35.40 -48.58 13.17
N GLY A 343 -36.03 -47.56 13.76
CA GLY A 343 -37.21 -46.86 13.22
C GLY A 343 -36.91 -45.55 12.49
N TYR A 344 -35.66 -45.10 12.51
CA TYR A 344 -35.23 -43.83 11.91
C TYR A 344 -34.57 -44.08 10.56
N THR A 345 -34.98 -43.31 9.57
CA THR A 345 -34.42 -43.34 8.22
C THR A 345 -34.53 -41.96 7.59
N VAL A 346 -33.98 -41.78 6.39
CA VAL A 346 -34.05 -40.52 5.64
C VAL A 346 -34.92 -40.71 4.41
N GLU A 347 -35.91 -39.83 4.26
CA GLU A 347 -36.56 -39.60 2.97
C GLU A 347 -35.67 -38.66 2.16
N LEU A 348 -35.09 -39.16 1.06
CA LEU A 348 -34.13 -38.44 0.22
C LEU A 348 -34.62 -38.41 -1.22
N ARG A 349 -34.52 -37.24 -1.86
CA ARG A 349 -34.73 -37.04 -3.29
C ARG A 349 -33.61 -36.15 -3.82
N GLU A 350 -33.11 -36.46 -5.01
CA GLU A 350 -31.94 -35.81 -5.61
C GLU A 350 -32.28 -35.32 -7.02
N HIS A 351 -31.68 -34.21 -7.44
CA HIS A 351 -31.80 -33.63 -8.79
C HIS A 351 -33.24 -33.38 -9.27
N ILE A 352 -34.05 -32.73 -8.43
CA ILE A 352 -35.43 -32.36 -8.78
C ILE A 352 -35.40 -31.13 -9.71
N GLN A 353 -35.96 -31.30 -10.90
CA GLN A 353 -36.08 -30.23 -11.90
C GLN A 353 -37.31 -29.37 -11.61
N LEU A 354 -37.11 -28.07 -11.44
CA LEU A 354 -38.18 -27.10 -11.16
C LEU A 354 -38.85 -26.56 -12.43
N TRP A 355 -38.12 -26.57 -13.55
CA TRP A 355 -38.55 -25.95 -14.81
C TRP A 355 -38.63 -26.98 -15.93
N PRO A 356 -39.65 -26.93 -16.81
CA PRO A 356 -39.72 -27.82 -17.97
C PRO A 356 -38.58 -27.51 -18.95
N THR A 357 -37.67 -28.47 -19.15
CA THR A 357 -36.55 -28.33 -20.09
C THR A 357 -37.02 -28.27 -21.55
N PRO A 358 -36.59 -27.29 -22.36
CA PRO A 358 -36.80 -27.32 -23.80
C PRO A 358 -35.77 -28.26 -24.46
N SER A 359 -36.11 -29.55 -24.55
CA SER A 359 -35.43 -30.62 -25.31
C SER A 359 -33.96 -30.97 -24.98
N PRO A 360 -33.52 -32.22 -25.24
CA PRO A 360 -32.24 -32.73 -24.78
C PRO A 360 -31.14 -32.41 -25.78
N LEU A 361 -30.11 -31.67 -25.39
CA LEU A 361 -28.73 -31.75 -25.90
C LEU A 361 -27.82 -30.70 -25.24
N LYS A 362 -27.01 -31.13 -24.25
CA LYS A 362 -25.55 -31.25 -24.40
C LYS A 362 -24.91 -31.77 -23.10
N GLN A 363 -24.40 -32.99 -23.23
CA GLN A 363 -23.47 -33.73 -22.37
C GLN A 363 -23.89 -33.93 -20.89
N PRO A 364 -24.18 -35.18 -20.48
CA PRO A 364 -24.17 -35.50 -19.06
C PRO A 364 -22.74 -35.29 -18.55
N CYS A 365 -22.62 -34.71 -17.35
CA CYS A 365 -21.42 -34.84 -16.56
C CYS A 365 -21.03 -36.33 -16.58
N SER A 366 -19.82 -36.67 -17.03
CA SER A 366 -19.40 -38.03 -17.40
C SER A 366 -19.22 -38.99 -16.21
N LEU A 367 -19.89 -38.72 -15.08
CA LEU A 367 -19.90 -39.51 -13.86
C LEU A 367 -21.31 -39.66 -13.28
N LEU A 368 -22.34 -39.78 -14.14
CA LEU A 368 -23.61 -40.37 -13.68
C LEU A 368 -23.34 -41.83 -13.30
N VAL A 369 -23.47 -42.12 -12.01
CA VAL A 369 -23.45 -43.48 -11.46
C VAL A 369 -24.62 -44.26 -12.08
N PRO A 370 -24.43 -45.52 -12.51
CA PRO A 370 -25.52 -46.37 -12.96
C PRO A 370 -26.56 -46.52 -11.83
N GLY A 371 -27.75 -45.91 -11.98
CA GLY A 371 -28.86 -46.05 -11.02
C GLY A 371 -29.60 -44.75 -10.63
N CYS A 372 -29.07 -43.57 -10.95
CA CYS A 372 -29.79 -42.30 -10.71
C CYS A 372 -30.81 -42.05 -11.83
N VAL A 373 -32.08 -42.35 -11.58
CA VAL A 373 -33.19 -41.96 -12.46
C VAL A 373 -33.66 -40.55 -12.03
N PRO A 374 -33.66 -39.54 -12.92
CA PRO A 374 -34.24 -38.24 -12.61
C PRO A 374 -35.72 -38.40 -12.24
N GLN A 375 -36.11 -38.05 -11.02
CA GLN A 375 -37.51 -38.08 -10.60
C GLN A 375 -38.21 -36.80 -11.06
N LEU A 376 -39.12 -36.93 -12.03
CA LEU A 376 -39.95 -35.87 -12.61
C LEU A 376 -41.09 -35.40 -11.69
N ALA A 377 -40.87 -35.39 -10.38
CA ALA A 377 -41.88 -35.09 -9.38
C ALA A 377 -41.57 -33.75 -8.69
N SER A 378 -42.60 -32.95 -8.42
CA SER A 378 -42.47 -31.69 -7.71
C SER A 378 -41.82 -31.88 -6.34
N SER A 379 -41.11 -30.85 -5.88
CA SER A 379 -40.61 -30.71 -4.52
C SER A 379 -41.70 -31.00 -3.48
N GLN A 380 -41.34 -31.68 -2.40
CA GLN A 380 -42.26 -31.94 -1.28
C GLN A 380 -42.02 -30.98 -0.11
N MET A 381 -40.87 -30.31 -0.04
CA MET A 381 -40.53 -29.44 1.09
C MET A 381 -40.77 -27.96 0.80
N VAL A 382 -40.59 -27.55 -0.46
CA VAL A 382 -40.57 -26.14 -0.86
C VAL A 382 -41.35 -25.86 -2.14
N GLU A 383 -41.90 -24.67 -2.22
CA GLU A 383 -42.41 -24.07 -3.46
C GLU A 383 -41.54 -22.87 -3.82
N VAL A 384 -41.17 -22.74 -5.10
CA VAL A 384 -40.37 -21.62 -5.59
C VAL A 384 -41.29 -20.67 -6.32
N ALA A 385 -41.47 -19.47 -5.78
CA ALA A 385 -42.37 -18.47 -6.33
C ALA A 385 -41.78 -17.80 -7.60
N ALA A 386 -42.66 -17.15 -8.37
CA ALA A 386 -42.25 -16.36 -9.53
C ALA A 386 -41.42 -15.14 -9.08
N THR A 387 -40.47 -14.73 -9.94
CA THR A 387 -39.50 -13.66 -9.65
C THR A 387 -40.17 -12.37 -9.16
N GLN A 388 -39.73 -11.83 -8.02
CA GLN A 388 -40.02 -10.45 -7.65
C GLN A 388 -39.01 -9.53 -8.33
N GLY A 389 -39.46 -8.80 -9.37
CA GLY A 389 -38.65 -7.77 -10.02
C GLY A 389 -38.80 -6.45 -9.27
N ALA A 390 -38.04 -6.24 -8.20
CA ALA A 390 -37.99 -4.95 -7.53
C ALA A 390 -37.02 -4.01 -8.27
N GLY A 391 -37.54 -3.18 -9.18
CA GLY A 391 -36.78 -2.10 -9.83
C GLY A 391 -35.71 -2.53 -10.85
N THR A 392 -35.20 -1.57 -11.61
CA THR A 392 -34.32 -1.80 -12.78
C THR A 392 -32.88 -2.21 -12.44
N ASN A 393 -32.50 -2.23 -11.15
CA ASN A 393 -31.12 -2.38 -10.67
C ASN A 393 -30.95 -3.33 -9.46
N GLU A 394 -31.99 -4.03 -9.01
CA GLU A 394 -31.85 -5.04 -7.94
C GLU A 394 -31.57 -6.43 -8.52
N ALA A 395 -30.89 -7.25 -7.74
CA ALA A 395 -30.53 -8.61 -8.14
C ALA A 395 -31.81 -9.39 -8.48
N PHE A 396 -31.77 -10.19 -9.55
CA PHE A 396 -32.79 -11.21 -9.77
C PHE A 396 -32.84 -12.10 -8.52
N VAL A 397 -33.98 -12.16 -7.83
CA VAL A 397 -34.17 -12.94 -6.60
C VAL A 397 -35.34 -13.89 -6.81
N GLN A 398 -35.21 -15.09 -6.28
CA GLN A 398 -36.31 -16.05 -6.19
C GLN A 398 -36.64 -16.31 -4.73
N GLU A 399 -37.93 -16.22 -4.43
CA GLU A 399 -38.48 -16.50 -3.11
C GLU A 399 -38.80 -17.99 -3.01
N VAL A 400 -38.35 -18.59 -1.92
CA VAL A 400 -38.58 -19.99 -1.56
C VAL A 400 -39.52 -20.03 -0.37
N GLU A 401 -40.71 -20.58 -0.58
CA GLU A 401 -41.68 -20.86 0.49
C GLU A 401 -41.53 -22.29 0.99
N PHE A 402 -41.47 -22.46 2.31
CA PHE A 402 -41.30 -23.77 2.94
C PHE A 402 -42.67 -24.37 3.30
N VAL A 403 -43.14 -25.32 2.49
CA VAL A 403 -44.46 -25.96 2.65
C VAL A 403 -44.43 -27.12 3.64
N SER A 404 -43.36 -27.92 3.65
CA SER A 404 -43.21 -29.07 4.56
C SER A 404 -41.76 -29.27 4.98
N PHE A 405 -41.29 -28.41 5.89
CA PHE A 405 -39.89 -28.38 6.32
C PHE A 405 -39.75 -28.59 7.84
N PRO A 406 -40.00 -29.82 8.37
CA PRO A 406 -39.92 -30.10 9.80
C PRO A 406 -38.47 -30.09 10.34
N PRO A 407 -38.25 -29.99 11.66
CA PRO A 407 -36.91 -30.12 12.26
C PRO A 407 -36.21 -31.40 11.83
N GLY A 408 -34.91 -31.32 11.53
CA GLY A 408 -34.13 -32.42 10.95
C GLY A 408 -34.25 -32.56 9.43
N SER A 409 -34.57 -31.45 8.74
CA SER A 409 -34.69 -31.39 7.27
C SER A 409 -33.60 -30.52 6.65
N VAL A 410 -33.22 -30.87 5.42
CA VAL A 410 -32.28 -30.12 4.58
C VAL A 410 -32.80 -30.03 3.16
N VAL A 411 -32.62 -28.87 2.54
CA VAL A 411 -32.83 -28.66 1.10
C VAL A 411 -31.64 -27.88 0.53
N ALA A 412 -31.10 -28.33 -0.60
CA ALA A 412 -30.00 -27.65 -1.27
C ALA A 412 -30.38 -27.24 -2.69
N PHE A 413 -30.16 -25.98 -3.02
CA PHE A 413 -30.49 -25.37 -4.31
C PHE A 413 -29.23 -25.11 -5.11
N ARG A 414 -29.24 -25.42 -6.41
CA ARG A 414 -28.23 -24.94 -7.34
C ARG A 414 -28.71 -23.63 -7.93
N VAL A 415 -27.90 -22.59 -7.81
CA VAL A 415 -28.26 -21.22 -8.15
C VAL A 415 -27.23 -20.67 -9.11
N SER A 416 -27.67 -20.10 -10.23
CA SER A 416 -26.82 -19.37 -11.16
C SER A 416 -27.24 -17.90 -11.24
N LEU A 417 -26.37 -17.08 -11.81
CA LEU A 417 -26.77 -15.75 -12.23
C LEU A 417 -27.89 -15.84 -13.27
N ASP A 418 -28.78 -14.86 -13.31
CA ASP A 418 -29.74 -14.75 -14.41
C ASP A 418 -28.98 -14.63 -15.76
N SER A 419 -29.66 -14.95 -16.86
CA SER A 419 -29.00 -15.03 -18.18
C SER A 419 -28.33 -13.73 -18.60
N LYS A 420 -28.87 -12.57 -18.21
CA LYS A 420 -28.29 -11.27 -18.53
C LYS A 420 -27.03 -11.05 -17.71
N SER A 421 -27.11 -11.22 -16.38
CA SER A 421 -25.96 -11.07 -15.49
C SER A 421 -24.82 -12.04 -15.82
N SER A 422 -25.14 -13.31 -16.09
CA SER A 422 -24.15 -14.34 -16.48
C SER A 422 -23.39 -13.95 -17.76
N GLN A 423 -24.12 -13.46 -18.77
CA GLN A 423 -23.51 -12.99 -20.00
C GLN A 423 -22.60 -11.79 -19.75
N VAL A 424 -23.06 -10.78 -19.00
CA VAL A 424 -22.29 -9.57 -18.71
C VAL A 424 -21.04 -9.87 -17.88
N VAL A 425 -21.13 -10.72 -16.86
CA VAL A 425 -19.96 -11.16 -16.10
C VAL A 425 -18.97 -11.89 -17.00
N GLY A 426 -19.45 -12.76 -17.90
CA GLY A 426 -18.59 -13.42 -18.88
C GLY A 426 -17.85 -12.42 -19.79
N GLN A 427 -18.55 -11.39 -20.26
CA GLN A 427 -17.97 -10.30 -21.06
C GLN A 427 -16.92 -9.51 -20.28
N LEU A 428 -17.23 -9.13 -19.04
CA LEU A 428 -16.31 -8.43 -18.14
C LEU A 428 -15.05 -9.25 -17.87
N ARG A 429 -15.20 -10.54 -17.57
CA ARG A 429 -14.07 -11.47 -17.39
C ARG A 429 -13.24 -11.59 -18.67
N HIS A 430 -13.89 -11.61 -19.84
CA HIS A 430 -13.17 -11.59 -21.12
C HIS A 430 -12.32 -10.32 -21.26
N CYS A 431 -12.89 -9.13 -20.96
CA CYS A 431 -12.15 -7.87 -20.94
C CYS A 431 -10.94 -7.93 -20.01
N LEU A 432 -11.09 -8.49 -18.81
CA LEU A 432 -10.01 -8.59 -17.82
C LEU A 432 -8.90 -9.58 -18.20
N THR A 433 -9.10 -10.45 -19.20
CA THR A 433 -8.03 -11.33 -19.69
C THR A 433 -6.83 -10.57 -20.26
N GLN A 434 -7.04 -9.31 -20.71
CA GLN A 434 -5.95 -8.45 -21.18
C GLN A 434 -4.92 -8.13 -20.07
N PHE A 435 -5.32 -8.18 -18.81
CA PHE A 435 -4.46 -7.91 -17.66
C PHE A 435 -3.94 -9.18 -17.00
N SER A 436 -4.74 -10.26 -16.98
CA SER A 436 -4.34 -11.53 -16.38
C SER A 436 -5.07 -12.72 -17.00
N PRO A 437 -4.37 -13.82 -17.34
CA PRO A 437 -5.00 -15.02 -17.89
C PRO A 437 -5.94 -15.74 -16.91
N HIS A 438 -5.86 -15.42 -15.60
CA HIS A 438 -6.74 -16.00 -14.58
C HIS A 438 -8.23 -15.76 -14.84
N PHE A 439 -8.59 -14.67 -15.55
CA PHE A 439 -9.98 -14.35 -15.89
C PHE A 439 -10.55 -15.20 -17.05
N ALA A 440 -9.74 -16.02 -17.72
CA ALA A 440 -10.19 -16.80 -18.87
C ALA A 440 -11.31 -17.82 -18.53
N ARG A 441 -11.26 -18.44 -17.35
CA ARG A 441 -12.30 -19.37 -16.89
C ARG A 441 -13.60 -18.60 -16.64
N GLY A 442 -14.69 -19.03 -17.25
CA GLY A 442 -16.01 -18.36 -17.15
C GLY A 442 -16.14 -17.09 -18.00
N SER A 443 -15.15 -16.78 -18.86
CA SER A 443 -15.24 -15.65 -19.79
C SER A 443 -16.08 -15.94 -21.03
N CYS A 444 -16.62 -14.90 -21.65
CA CYS A 444 -17.41 -14.96 -22.88
C CYS A 444 -17.07 -13.78 -23.79
N SER A 445 -16.59 -14.04 -25.01
CA SER A 445 -16.25 -13.00 -25.99
C SER A 445 -17.45 -12.46 -26.78
N LYS A 446 -18.60 -13.13 -26.71
CA LYS A 446 -19.78 -12.80 -27.53
C LYS A 446 -20.36 -11.45 -27.11
N GLY A 447 -20.40 -10.50 -28.05
CA GLY A 447 -20.97 -9.17 -27.84
C GLY A 447 -20.11 -8.23 -27.00
N VAL A 448 -18.82 -8.58 -26.77
CA VAL A 448 -17.85 -7.65 -26.18
C VAL A 448 -17.47 -6.60 -27.22
N ASP A 449 -17.51 -5.32 -26.83
CA ASP A 449 -16.97 -4.24 -27.64
C ASP A 449 -15.44 -4.39 -27.75
N PRO A 450 -14.87 -4.54 -28.96
CA PRO A 450 -13.42 -4.64 -29.17
C PRO A 450 -12.63 -3.48 -28.55
N HIS A 451 -13.24 -2.30 -28.40
CA HIS A 451 -12.60 -1.16 -27.74
C HIS A 451 -12.22 -1.47 -26.29
N LEU A 452 -12.93 -2.37 -25.60
CA LEU A 452 -12.60 -2.71 -24.22
C LEU A 452 -11.35 -3.57 -24.06
N MET A 453 -10.81 -4.14 -25.15
CA MET A 453 -9.65 -5.06 -25.14
C MET A 453 -8.30 -4.38 -25.38
N ASN A 454 -8.22 -3.04 -25.32
CA ASN A 454 -7.04 -2.30 -25.79
C ASN A 454 -6.44 -1.33 -24.77
N PHE A 455 -6.70 -1.48 -23.46
CA PHE A 455 -6.32 -0.47 -22.46
C PHE A 455 -4.82 -0.16 -22.47
N ALA A 456 -3.95 -1.18 -22.54
CA ALA A 456 -2.51 -0.97 -22.60
C ALA A 456 -2.10 -0.10 -23.80
N SER A 457 -2.76 -0.27 -24.95
CA SER A 457 -2.55 0.58 -26.13
C SER A 457 -3.01 2.02 -25.88
N LEU A 458 -4.18 2.21 -25.26
CA LEU A 458 -4.66 3.55 -24.87
C LEU A 458 -3.69 4.24 -23.90
N ALA A 459 -3.24 3.52 -22.87
CA ALA A 459 -2.28 4.02 -21.90
C ALA A 459 -0.96 4.45 -22.57
N THR A 460 -0.47 3.71 -23.58
CA THR A 460 0.75 4.09 -24.31
C THR A 460 0.61 5.36 -25.14
N LYS A 461 -0.61 5.74 -25.55
CA LYS A 461 -0.87 7.01 -26.26
C LYS A 461 -0.78 8.24 -25.35
N LEU A 462 -1.01 8.07 -24.04
CA LEU A 462 -1.00 9.17 -23.09
C LEU A 462 0.39 9.80 -22.98
N SER A 463 0.45 11.12 -22.89
CA SER A 463 1.67 11.85 -22.51
C SER A 463 1.91 11.74 -20.99
N LEU A 464 3.09 12.13 -20.49
CA LEU A 464 3.34 12.19 -19.05
C LEU A 464 2.36 13.15 -18.33
N PRO A 465 2.02 14.34 -18.87
CA PRO A 465 0.96 15.18 -18.32
C PRO A 465 -0.44 14.55 -18.34
N ASP A 466 -0.76 13.72 -19.33
CA ASP A 466 -2.02 12.97 -19.33
C ASP A 466 -2.01 11.90 -18.23
N LEU A 467 -0.88 11.22 -18.02
CA LEU A 467 -0.73 10.24 -16.95
C LEU A 467 -0.81 10.89 -15.55
N HIS A 468 -0.37 12.14 -15.38
CA HIS A 468 -0.65 12.93 -14.17
C HIS A 468 -2.15 13.05 -13.92
N HIS A 469 -2.94 13.36 -14.94
CA HIS A 469 -4.40 13.43 -14.83
C HIS A 469 -5.01 12.05 -14.55
N LEU A 470 -4.59 11.00 -15.25
CA LEU A 470 -5.14 9.66 -15.03
C LEU A 470 -4.86 9.16 -13.60
N LEU A 471 -3.62 9.30 -13.15
CA LEU A 471 -3.15 8.65 -11.92
C LEU A 471 -3.30 9.52 -10.67
N PHE A 472 -3.09 10.84 -10.77
CA PHE A 472 -2.93 11.72 -9.61
C PHE A 472 -3.95 12.86 -9.61
N ARG A 473 -3.52 14.12 -9.51
CA ARG A 473 -4.30 15.34 -9.22
C ARG A 473 -4.83 15.38 -7.80
N CYS A 474 -4.22 16.22 -6.96
CA CYS A 474 -4.73 16.49 -5.62
C CYS A 474 -5.99 17.39 -5.66
N HIS A 475 -6.62 17.59 -4.51
CA HIS A 475 -7.92 18.28 -4.44
C HIS A 475 -7.89 19.69 -5.04
N SER A 476 -6.91 20.51 -4.65
CA SER A 476 -6.73 21.90 -5.12
C SER A 476 -6.39 21.98 -6.61
N GLU A 477 -5.70 20.97 -7.14
CA GLU A 477 -5.46 20.84 -8.57
C GLU A 477 -6.75 20.58 -9.33
N GLU A 478 -7.52 19.57 -8.91
CA GLU A 478 -8.79 19.19 -9.55
C GLU A 478 -9.86 20.30 -9.43
N GLN A 479 -9.84 21.08 -8.34
CA GLN A 479 -10.69 22.24 -8.15
C GLN A 479 -10.49 23.34 -9.19
N GLU A 480 -9.28 23.54 -9.73
CA GLU A 480 -9.06 24.53 -10.81
C GLU A 480 -9.94 24.24 -12.03
N ASP A 481 -10.26 22.97 -12.26
CA ASP A 481 -11.11 22.50 -13.36
C ASP A 481 -12.60 22.41 -12.98
N GLY A 482 -12.97 22.79 -11.76
CA GLY A 482 -14.34 22.72 -11.24
C GLY A 482 -14.72 21.37 -10.61
N GLY A 483 -13.75 20.47 -10.42
CA GLY A 483 -13.95 19.16 -9.79
C GLY A 483 -13.46 19.10 -8.34
N GLY A 484 -13.10 17.90 -7.89
CA GLY A 484 -12.52 17.63 -6.57
C GLY A 484 -12.22 16.16 -6.39
N CYS A 485 -11.46 15.80 -5.34
CA CYS A 485 -11.24 14.40 -4.98
C CYS A 485 -12.51 13.75 -4.44
N TYR A 486 -12.77 12.49 -4.81
CA TYR A 486 -13.94 11.76 -4.37
C TYR A 486 -13.99 11.66 -2.84
N ASN A 487 -15.16 11.89 -2.26
CA ASN A 487 -15.40 11.77 -0.81
C ASN A 487 -16.26 10.53 -0.54
N ILE A 488 -15.66 9.53 0.11
CA ILE A 488 -16.33 8.29 0.45
C ILE A 488 -17.18 8.54 1.71
N PRO A 489 -18.51 8.29 1.65
CA PRO A 489 -19.38 8.45 2.80
C PRO A 489 -18.88 7.66 4.03
N SER A 490 -18.92 8.28 5.20
CA SER A 490 -18.45 7.70 6.47
C SER A 490 -16.97 7.33 6.52
N PHE A 491 -16.15 7.89 5.62
CA PHE A 491 -14.70 7.69 5.60
C PHE A 491 -13.94 9.01 5.40
N GLY A 492 -14.12 9.68 4.26
CA GLY A 492 -13.42 10.93 3.95
C GLY A 492 -12.98 11.06 2.49
N SER A 493 -12.25 12.13 2.19
CA SER A 493 -11.76 12.44 0.85
C SER A 493 -10.45 11.72 0.54
N LEU A 494 -10.30 11.26 -0.70
CA LEU A 494 -9.06 10.66 -1.19
C LEU A 494 -7.97 11.73 -1.42
N PRO A 495 -6.68 11.39 -1.28
CA PRO A 495 -5.58 12.33 -1.52
C PRO A 495 -5.47 12.77 -2.99
N TYR A 496 -5.89 11.89 -3.90
CA TYR A 496 -5.90 12.12 -5.34
C TYR A 496 -7.26 11.80 -5.94
N ALA A 497 -7.62 12.56 -6.98
CA ALA A 497 -8.80 12.31 -7.81
C ALA A 497 -8.60 11.15 -8.80
N GLY A 498 -7.36 10.94 -9.25
CA GLY A 498 -6.99 9.87 -10.17
C GLY A 498 -6.87 8.49 -9.51
N LEU A 499 -6.48 7.50 -10.32
CA LEU A 499 -6.46 6.09 -9.92
C LEU A 499 -5.63 5.81 -8.66
N GLN A 500 -4.54 6.57 -8.43
CA GLN A 500 -3.70 6.42 -7.24
C GLN A 500 -4.50 6.58 -5.95
N GLY A 501 -5.44 7.52 -5.89
CA GLY A 501 -6.24 7.77 -4.68
C GLY A 501 -7.03 6.51 -4.27
N PHE A 502 -7.66 5.86 -5.23
CA PHE A 502 -8.38 4.60 -5.04
C PHE A 502 -7.42 3.45 -4.71
N MET A 503 -6.28 3.37 -5.40
CA MET A 503 -5.29 2.31 -5.21
C MET A 503 -4.62 2.37 -3.84
N SER A 504 -4.38 3.56 -3.29
CA SER A 504 -3.83 3.72 -1.93
C SER A 504 -4.73 3.04 -0.89
N LEU A 505 -6.05 3.17 -1.02
CA LEU A 505 -7.01 2.50 -0.14
C LEU A 505 -7.17 1.01 -0.45
N LEU A 506 -7.29 0.63 -1.74
CA LEU A 506 -7.42 -0.77 -2.15
C LEU A 506 -6.22 -1.62 -1.74
N ASN A 507 -5.01 -1.06 -1.76
CA ASN A 507 -3.80 -1.77 -1.33
C ASN A 507 -3.80 -2.08 0.18
N GLU A 508 -4.55 -1.34 0.99
CA GLU A 508 -4.74 -1.66 2.41
C GLU A 508 -5.89 -2.67 2.62
N MET A 509 -7.01 -2.50 1.92
CA MET A 509 -8.21 -3.32 2.10
C MET A 509 -8.07 -4.72 1.50
N ARG A 510 -7.50 -4.83 0.30
CA ARG A 510 -7.43 -6.08 -0.48
C ARG A 510 -6.71 -7.20 0.26
N PRO A 511 -5.52 -7.00 0.88
CA PRO A 511 -4.84 -8.05 1.63
C PRO A 511 -5.63 -8.56 2.84
N LYS A 512 -6.43 -7.69 3.47
CA LYS A 512 -7.30 -8.00 4.61
C LYS A 512 -8.66 -8.57 4.19
N ASN A 513 -8.97 -8.52 2.89
CA ASN A 513 -10.27 -8.80 2.32
C ASN A 513 -11.42 -8.07 3.05
N ASP A 514 -11.20 -6.79 3.37
CA ASP A 514 -12.15 -5.98 4.15
C ASP A 514 -13.33 -5.52 3.28
N LEU A 515 -14.27 -6.44 3.03
CA LEU A 515 -15.51 -6.16 2.32
C LEU A 515 -16.49 -5.29 3.14
N GLY A 516 -16.22 -5.12 4.44
CA GLY A 516 -17.01 -4.30 5.36
C GLY A 516 -16.68 -2.81 5.30
N HIS A 517 -15.56 -2.45 4.65
CA HIS A 517 -15.12 -1.07 4.54
C HIS A 517 -16.17 -0.15 3.88
N PRO A 518 -16.32 1.13 4.32
CA PRO A 518 -17.24 2.11 3.71
C PRO A 518 -17.08 2.27 2.19
N PHE A 519 -15.87 2.03 1.68
CA PHE A 519 -15.57 1.98 0.24
C PHE A 519 -16.40 0.92 -0.50
N CYS A 520 -16.38 -0.32 -0.02
CA CYS A 520 -17.15 -1.41 -0.60
C CYS A 520 -18.65 -1.21 -0.38
N ALA A 521 -19.05 -0.62 0.75
CA ALA A 521 -20.43 -0.24 1.00
C ALA A 521 -20.92 0.80 -0.03
N ASN A 522 -20.12 1.81 -0.34
CA ASN A 522 -20.44 2.81 -1.36
C ASN A 522 -20.60 2.19 -2.76
N LEU A 523 -19.68 1.31 -3.17
CA LEU A 523 -19.78 0.57 -4.45
C LEU A 523 -21.01 -0.34 -4.54
N ARG A 524 -21.46 -0.91 -3.41
CA ARG A 524 -22.70 -1.70 -3.37
C ARG A 524 -23.95 -0.82 -3.39
N ALA A 525 -23.88 0.37 -2.79
CA ALA A 525 -25.01 1.29 -2.65
C ALA A 525 -25.34 2.06 -3.94
N GLY A 526 -24.37 2.26 -4.84
CA GLY A 526 -24.61 2.94 -6.11
C GLY A 526 -23.37 3.09 -6.99
N ASP A 527 -23.57 3.73 -8.14
CA ASP A 527 -22.59 3.80 -9.23
C ASP A 527 -21.73 5.08 -9.20
N TRP A 528 -21.91 5.94 -8.20
CA TRP A 528 -21.29 7.27 -8.14
C TRP A 528 -19.77 7.26 -8.27
N MET A 529 -19.10 6.24 -7.72
CA MET A 529 -17.64 6.13 -7.83
C MET A 529 -17.20 5.74 -9.24
N LEU A 530 -18.00 4.91 -9.92
CA LEU A 530 -17.76 4.50 -11.30
C LEU A 530 -17.91 5.70 -12.23
N ASP A 531 -19.05 6.40 -12.11
CA ASP A 531 -19.38 7.58 -12.89
C ASP A 531 -18.32 8.68 -12.69
N TYR A 532 -17.92 8.93 -11.43
CA TYR A 532 -16.88 9.90 -11.10
C TYR A 532 -15.56 9.63 -11.84
N ILE A 533 -15.10 8.38 -11.87
CA ILE A 533 -13.82 8.03 -12.50
C ILE A 533 -13.90 8.24 -14.02
N SER A 534 -14.98 7.77 -14.68
CA SER A 534 -15.12 7.91 -16.13
C SER A 534 -15.39 9.34 -16.58
N GLU A 535 -16.34 10.04 -15.98
CA GLU A 535 -16.77 11.38 -16.42
C GLU A 535 -15.65 12.42 -16.26
N ARG A 536 -14.85 12.29 -15.19
CA ARG A 536 -13.67 13.11 -14.95
C ARG A 536 -12.67 13.06 -16.11
N LEU A 537 -12.55 11.93 -16.78
CA LEU A 537 -11.60 11.72 -17.88
C LEU A 537 -12.22 12.05 -19.25
N VAL A 538 -13.49 11.68 -19.47
CA VAL A 538 -14.23 11.97 -20.72
C VAL A 538 -14.26 13.48 -21.01
N THR A 539 -14.42 14.31 -19.98
CA THR A 539 -14.49 15.77 -20.11
C THR A 539 -13.18 16.45 -20.54
N ARG A 540 -12.04 15.73 -20.55
CA ARG A 540 -10.70 16.29 -20.87
C ARG A 540 -10.35 16.30 -22.35
N GLY A 541 -11.10 15.57 -23.19
CA GLY A 541 -10.81 15.41 -24.62
C GLY A 541 -9.55 14.58 -24.91
N GLY A 542 -9.23 14.41 -26.19
CA GLY A 542 -8.01 13.72 -26.65
C GLY A 542 -7.88 12.26 -26.18
N ALA A 543 -6.65 11.81 -25.95
CA ALA A 543 -6.37 10.44 -25.52
C ALA A 543 -6.91 10.12 -24.10
N LEU A 544 -7.04 11.13 -23.23
CA LEU A 544 -7.67 10.97 -21.92
C LEU A 544 -9.17 10.66 -22.04
N ALA A 545 -9.86 11.29 -22.98
CA ALA A 545 -11.26 10.97 -23.23
C ALA A 545 -11.46 9.55 -23.77
N GLU A 546 -10.53 9.03 -24.58
CA GLU A 546 -10.55 7.61 -25.00
C GLU A 546 -10.41 6.66 -23.79
N VAL A 547 -9.54 7.00 -22.84
CA VAL A 547 -9.40 6.24 -21.59
C VAL A 547 -10.65 6.35 -20.72
N GLY A 548 -11.24 7.54 -20.64
CA GLY A 548 -12.52 7.77 -19.96
C GLY A 548 -13.66 6.94 -20.56
N ALA A 549 -13.75 6.88 -21.90
CA ALA A 549 -14.72 6.06 -22.62
C ALA A 549 -14.50 4.57 -22.40
N TRP A 550 -13.24 4.13 -22.28
CA TRP A 550 -12.91 2.76 -21.89
C TRP A 550 -13.43 2.44 -20.48
N PHE A 551 -13.17 3.33 -19.50
CA PHE A 551 -13.70 3.15 -18.14
C PHE A 551 -15.22 3.15 -18.13
N GLU A 552 -15.86 4.08 -18.83
CA GLU A 552 -17.32 4.14 -18.96
C GLU A 552 -17.88 2.82 -19.52
N GLY A 553 -17.24 2.26 -20.55
CA GLY A 553 -17.63 0.97 -21.14
C GLY A 553 -17.42 -0.21 -20.19
N MET A 554 -16.31 -0.26 -19.45
CA MET A 554 -16.07 -1.29 -18.42
C MET A 554 -17.05 -1.18 -17.25
N PHE A 555 -17.34 0.04 -16.80
CA PHE A 555 -18.26 0.30 -15.69
C PHE A 555 -19.71 0.08 -16.06
N ARG A 556 -20.09 0.29 -17.33
CA ARG A 556 -21.41 -0.11 -17.84
C ARG A 556 -21.66 -1.61 -17.70
N LEU A 557 -20.61 -2.44 -17.82
CA LEU A 557 -20.70 -3.87 -17.50
C LEU A 557 -20.91 -4.06 -15.99
N LEU A 558 -20.18 -3.35 -15.13
CA LEU A 558 -20.37 -3.40 -13.67
C LEU A 558 -21.77 -2.95 -13.21
N HIS A 559 -22.38 -1.96 -13.86
CA HIS A 559 -23.74 -1.51 -13.54
C HIS A 559 -24.78 -2.62 -13.70
N SER A 560 -24.49 -3.61 -14.54
CA SER A 560 -25.42 -4.67 -14.93
C SER A 560 -25.17 -6.01 -14.22
N ILE A 561 -24.25 -6.06 -13.25
CA ILE A 561 -23.99 -7.27 -12.45
C ILE A 561 -24.53 -7.10 -11.01
N PRO A 562 -24.74 -8.20 -10.27
CA PRO A 562 -25.19 -8.11 -8.89
C PRO A 562 -24.26 -7.26 -8.01
N ARG A 563 -24.85 -6.39 -7.18
CA ARG A 563 -24.12 -5.42 -6.35
C ARG A 563 -23.03 -6.04 -5.48
N TYR A 564 -23.26 -7.23 -4.93
CA TYR A 564 -22.27 -7.92 -4.09
C TYR A 564 -20.98 -8.32 -4.84
N LEU A 565 -21.00 -8.39 -6.17
CA LEU A 565 -19.82 -8.67 -7.02
C LEU A 565 -19.09 -7.41 -7.49
N ILE A 566 -19.70 -6.22 -7.37
CA ILE A 566 -19.09 -4.99 -7.87
C ILE A 566 -17.74 -4.70 -7.20
N PRO A 567 -17.57 -4.79 -5.87
CA PRO A 567 -16.29 -4.48 -5.23
C PRO A 567 -15.10 -5.29 -5.77
N CYS A 568 -15.26 -6.61 -5.96
CA CYS A 568 -14.17 -7.46 -6.40
C CYS A 568 -13.80 -7.24 -7.88
N TYR A 569 -14.79 -6.93 -8.73
CA TYR A 569 -14.54 -6.65 -10.14
C TYR A 569 -14.09 -5.20 -10.38
N PHE A 570 -14.58 -4.24 -9.60
CA PHE A 570 -14.08 -2.88 -9.59
C PHE A 570 -12.58 -2.87 -9.30
N ASP A 571 -12.16 -3.57 -8.23
CA ASP A 571 -10.74 -3.73 -7.89
C ASP A 571 -9.93 -4.33 -9.05
N ALA A 572 -10.44 -5.38 -9.71
CA ALA A 572 -9.76 -6.00 -10.84
C ALA A 572 -9.59 -5.06 -12.04
N VAL A 573 -10.63 -4.27 -12.36
CA VAL A 573 -10.57 -3.25 -13.43
C VAL A 573 -9.56 -2.17 -13.08
N MET A 574 -9.64 -1.63 -11.86
CA MET A 574 -8.77 -0.55 -11.40
C MET A 574 -7.31 -0.98 -11.31
N LEU A 575 -7.02 -2.15 -10.76
CA LEU A 575 -5.66 -2.69 -10.64
C LEU A 575 -5.03 -2.94 -12.02
N GLY A 576 -5.78 -3.52 -12.95
CA GLY A 576 -5.32 -3.75 -14.32
C GLY A 576 -5.00 -2.44 -15.04
N ALA A 577 -5.92 -1.48 -14.98
CA ALA A 577 -5.75 -0.16 -15.58
C ALA A 577 -4.58 0.63 -14.95
N TYR A 578 -4.49 0.63 -13.62
CA TYR A 578 -3.42 1.30 -12.88
C TYR A 578 -2.05 0.73 -13.24
N THR A 579 -1.89 -0.60 -13.24
CA THR A 579 -0.62 -1.26 -13.58
C THR A 579 -0.20 -0.94 -15.01
N ALA A 580 -1.13 -1.03 -15.97
CA ALA A 580 -0.84 -0.68 -17.37
C ALA A 580 -0.49 0.81 -17.55
N ALA A 581 -1.10 1.71 -16.78
CA ALA A 581 -0.76 3.13 -16.79
C ALA A 581 0.63 3.41 -16.19
N LEU A 582 1.01 2.71 -15.13
CA LEU A 582 2.38 2.78 -14.58
C LEU A 582 3.42 2.25 -15.57
N ASP A 583 3.16 1.13 -16.23
CA ASP A 583 4.04 0.60 -17.28
C ASP A 583 4.19 1.59 -18.44
N ALA A 584 3.09 2.22 -18.86
CA ALA A 584 3.11 3.27 -19.88
C ALA A 584 3.94 4.49 -19.42
N ALA A 585 3.83 4.90 -18.15
CA ALA A 585 4.63 5.97 -17.57
C ALA A 585 6.12 5.66 -17.61
N TRP A 586 6.52 4.53 -17.03
CA TRP A 586 7.94 4.16 -16.97
C TRP A 586 8.52 3.92 -18.36
N SER A 587 7.76 3.40 -19.32
CA SER A 587 8.26 3.21 -20.69
C SER A 587 8.70 4.52 -21.37
N LYS A 588 8.11 5.66 -20.96
CA LYS A 588 8.39 7.02 -21.46
C LYS A 588 9.52 7.71 -20.69
N MET A 589 9.98 7.14 -19.58
CA MET A 589 11.07 7.68 -18.78
C MET A 589 12.44 7.16 -19.25
N SER A 590 13.51 7.73 -18.68
CA SER A 590 14.90 7.38 -18.97
C SER A 590 15.22 5.91 -18.69
N LYS A 591 16.37 5.45 -19.20
CA LYS A 591 16.86 4.09 -18.91
C LYS A 591 17.05 3.86 -17.40
N PHE A 592 17.55 4.87 -16.68
CA PHE A 592 17.74 4.83 -15.22
C PHE A 592 16.46 4.42 -14.47
N VAL A 593 15.31 4.95 -14.88
CA VAL A 593 14.02 4.56 -14.28
C VAL A 593 13.56 3.19 -14.78
N LYS A 594 13.63 2.94 -16.10
CA LYS A 594 13.14 1.69 -16.71
C LYS A 594 13.85 0.45 -16.17
N THR A 595 15.16 0.51 -15.95
CA THR A 595 15.94 -0.62 -15.43
C THR A 595 16.23 -0.50 -13.94
N GLY A 596 15.78 0.58 -13.29
CA GLY A 596 15.95 0.81 -11.86
C GLY A 596 15.12 -0.14 -11.01
N MET A 597 15.53 -0.31 -9.76
CA MET A 597 14.78 -1.04 -8.74
C MET A 597 13.44 -0.36 -8.42
N THR A 598 12.55 -1.09 -7.74
CA THR A 598 11.20 -0.59 -7.38
C THR A 598 11.25 0.79 -6.72
N PHE A 599 12.16 1.01 -5.77
CA PHE A 599 12.28 2.30 -5.09
C PHE A 599 12.60 3.47 -6.04
N ILE A 600 13.46 3.27 -7.06
CA ILE A 600 13.72 4.29 -8.09
C ILE A 600 12.46 4.59 -8.89
N ARG A 601 11.73 3.55 -9.30
CA ARG A 601 10.49 3.69 -10.09
C ARG A 601 9.40 4.41 -9.31
N GLU A 602 9.28 4.12 -8.03
CA GLU A 602 8.32 4.76 -7.12
C GLU A 602 8.67 6.23 -6.87
N LEU A 603 9.93 6.56 -6.57
CA LEU A 603 10.37 7.96 -6.47
C LEU A 603 10.18 8.73 -7.78
N ALA A 604 10.41 8.08 -8.93
CA ALA A 604 10.21 8.67 -10.25
C ALA A 604 8.73 9.00 -10.54
N LEU A 605 7.76 8.38 -9.85
CA LEU A 605 6.36 8.80 -9.93
C LEU A 605 6.16 10.22 -9.36
N GLY A 606 7.06 10.70 -8.51
CA GLY A 606 7.15 12.11 -8.13
C GLY A 606 7.22 13.06 -9.32
N SER A 607 7.88 12.63 -10.40
CA SER A 607 7.93 13.41 -11.65
C SER A 607 6.55 13.55 -12.28
N LEU A 608 5.68 12.55 -12.17
CA LEU A 608 4.31 12.65 -12.65
C LEU A 608 3.47 13.51 -11.70
N GLN A 609 3.56 13.25 -10.39
CA GLN A 609 2.78 13.93 -9.36
C GLN A 609 3.02 15.45 -9.36
N MET A 610 4.28 15.88 -9.47
CA MET A 610 4.66 17.29 -9.33
C MET A 610 4.55 18.06 -10.66
N CYS A 611 4.73 17.40 -11.80
CA CYS A 611 4.85 18.06 -13.09
C CYS A 611 3.61 17.82 -13.96
N GLY A 612 2.67 18.75 -13.87
CA GLY A 612 1.39 18.74 -14.57
C GLY A 612 1.11 20.03 -15.35
N VAL A 613 0.00 20.01 -16.08
CA VAL A 613 -0.54 21.17 -16.81
C VAL A 613 -1.88 21.53 -16.18
N GLY A 614 -1.96 22.67 -15.51
CA GLY A 614 -3.18 23.16 -14.88
C GLY A 614 -4.11 23.89 -15.85
N ARG A 615 -5.27 24.35 -15.35
CA ARG A 615 -6.20 25.16 -16.15
C ARG A 615 -5.63 26.52 -16.51
N TYR A 616 -4.82 27.09 -15.63
CA TYR A 616 -4.19 28.39 -15.82
C TYR A 616 -2.70 28.24 -16.17
N GLN A 617 -2.18 29.15 -17.00
CA GLN A 617 -0.76 29.21 -17.28
C GLN A 617 0.00 29.63 -16.02
N THR A 618 0.93 28.78 -15.59
CA THR A 618 1.76 28.99 -14.39
C THR A 618 3.20 29.35 -14.73
N LEU A 619 3.63 29.13 -15.98
CA LEU A 619 4.88 29.63 -16.51
C LEU A 619 4.64 30.89 -17.34
N PRO A 620 5.56 31.87 -17.34
CA PRO A 620 5.53 32.99 -18.28
C PRO A 620 5.66 32.50 -19.74
N PRO A 621 5.21 33.31 -20.72
CA PRO A 621 5.31 32.95 -22.13
C PRO A 621 6.75 32.69 -22.57
N LEU A 622 6.97 31.56 -23.25
CA LEU A 622 8.22 31.19 -23.86
C LEU A 622 8.33 31.70 -25.31
N SER A 623 9.55 31.79 -25.83
CA SER A 623 9.80 32.18 -27.22
C SER A 623 9.13 31.21 -28.20
N THR A 624 8.37 31.73 -29.16
CA THR A 624 7.73 30.93 -30.22
C THR A 624 8.74 30.30 -31.18
N ARG A 625 10.01 30.70 -31.12
CA ARG A 625 11.12 30.10 -31.88
C ARG A 625 11.61 28.78 -31.29
N LEU A 626 11.20 28.42 -30.08
CA LEU A 626 11.54 27.13 -29.48
C LEU A 626 10.78 25.99 -30.17
N ALA A 627 11.50 24.90 -30.46
CA ALA A 627 10.88 23.68 -30.98
C ALA A 627 10.05 22.98 -29.90
N HIS A 628 9.04 22.21 -30.34
CA HIS A 628 8.25 21.31 -29.50
C HIS A 628 7.51 21.98 -28.32
N LEU A 629 7.10 23.25 -28.45
CA LEU A 629 6.25 23.88 -27.45
C LEU A 629 4.82 23.32 -27.50
N PRO A 630 4.32 22.71 -26.41
CA PRO A 630 2.95 22.24 -26.36
C PRO A 630 1.98 23.43 -26.34
N THR A 631 0.92 23.35 -27.14
CA THR A 631 -0.13 24.37 -27.19
C THR A 631 -1.50 23.73 -27.08
N ARG A 632 -2.46 24.50 -26.55
CA ARG A 632 -3.88 24.11 -26.49
C ARG A 632 -4.76 25.26 -26.91
N GLN A 633 -5.97 24.95 -27.36
CA GLN A 633 -7.00 25.95 -27.59
C GLN A 633 -7.72 26.22 -26.27
N ASN A 634 -7.66 27.46 -25.78
CA ASN A 634 -8.35 27.86 -24.58
C ASN A 634 -9.86 27.99 -24.88
N THR A 635 -10.68 27.20 -24.19
CA THR A 635 -12.15 27.16 -24.43
C THR A 635 -12.87 28.42 -23.97
N LEU A 636 -12.29 29.20 -23.04
CA LEU A 636 -12.87 30.45 -22.54
C LEU A 636 -12.51 31.65 -23.43
N THR A 637 -11.26 31.71 -23.90
CA THR A 637 -10.76 32.87 -24.67
C THR A 637 -10.78 32.62 -26.18
N GLY A 638 -10.94 31.38 -26.62
CA GLY A 638 -10.87 30.96 -28.02
C GLY A 638 -9.47 31.02 -28.64
N ARG A 639 -8.44 31.41 -27.86
CA ARG A 639 -7.06 31.61 -28.34
C ARG A 639 -6.20 30.37 -28.14
N THR A 640 -5.25 30.16 -29.05
CA THR A 640 -4.19 29.18 -28.84
C THR A 640 -3.20 29.71 -27.80
N GLU A 641 -2.94 28.93 -26.78
CA GLU A 641 -2.04 29.30 -25.68
C GLU A 641 -1.02 28.18 -25.43
N GLN A 642 0.17 28.54 -24.92
CA GLN A 642 1.18 27.57 -24.50
C GLN A 642 0.68 26.79 -23.28
N CYS A 643 0.83 25.47 -23.29
CA CYS A 643 0.43 24.58 -22.20
C CYS A 643 1.63 23.78 -21.67
N CYS A 644 2.72 24.49 -21.40
CA CYS A 644 3.94 23.89 -20.86
C CYS A 644 3.68 23.34 -19.45
N VAL A 645 4.36 22.24 -19.15
CA VAL A 645 4.36 21.61 -17.83
C VAL A 645 5.01 22.53 -16.82
N SER A 646 4.42 22.62 -15.63
CA SER A 646 5.01 23.31 -14.49
C SER A 646 5.16 22.39 -13.29
N LEU A 647 6.19 22.66 -12.50
CA LEU A 647 6.53 21.88 -11.31
C LEU A 647 5.87 22.50 -10.07
N ALA A 648 5.06 21.71 -9.38
CA ALA A 648 4.56 22.01 -8.04
C ALA A 648 5.67 21.77 -7.01
N ALA A 649 5.86 22.66 -6.05
CA ALA A 649 6.79 22.41 -4.95
C ALA A 649 6.34 21.22 -4.08
N GLY A 650 5.02 21.03 -3.96
CA GLY A 650 4.44 20.11 -2.99
C GLY A 650 2.94 19.89 -3.08
N LEU A 651 2.50 18.68 -2.76
CA LEU A 651 1.09 18.32 -2.68
C LEU A 651 0.67 18.02 -1.23
N PRO A 652 -0.45 18.60 -0.74
CA PRO A 652 -1.40 19.44 -1.49
C PRO A 652 -1.12 20.94 -1.46
N HIS A 653 -0.27 21.43 -0.55
CA HIS A 653 -0.22 22.86 -0.19
C HIS A 653 0.29 23.80 -1.30
N PHE A 654 1.20 23.32 -2.15
CA PHE A 654 1.91 24.13 -3.15
C PHE A 654 1.67 23.61 -4.58
N SER A 655 0.40 23.44 -4.92
CA SER A 655 -0.04 22.66 -6.08
C SER A 655 -0.79 23.47 -7.14
N SER A 656 -1.37 24.62 -6.79
CA SER A 656 -2.26 25.38 -7.68
C SER A 656 -2.05 26.89 -7.59
N GLY A 657 -2.56 27.60 -8.59
CA GLY A 657 -2.49 29.07 -8.67
C GLY A 657 -1.06 29.64 -8.57
N ILE A 658 -0.93 30.79 -7.91
CA ILE A 658 0.36 31.48 -7.78
C ILE A 658 1.36 30.69 -6.91
N PHE A 659 0.87 29.86 -5.99
CA PHE A 659 1.70 29.12 -5.01
C PHE A 659 2.25 27.79 -5.55
N ARG A 660 2.04 27.47 -6.82
CA ARG A 660 2.51 26.23 -7.43
C ARG A 660 4.03 26.22 -7.62
N CYS A 661 4.56 27.27 -8.26
CA CYS A 661 5.94 27.30 -8.74
C CYS A 661 6.82 28.18 -7.86
N TRP A 662 7.77 27.55 -7.19
CA TRP A 662 8.80 28.21 -6.39
C TRP A 662 10.18 27.96 -7.02
N GLY A 663 10.92 29.01 -7.37
CA GLY A 663 12.19 28.91 -8.09
C GLY A 663 13.21 28.06 -7.35
N ARG A 664 13.31 28.23 -6.03
CA ARG A 664 14.17 27.41 -5.17
C ARG A 664 13.82 25.92 -5.28
N ASP A 665 12.60 25.54 -4.91
CA ASP A 665 12.13 24.16 -4.94
C ASP A 665 12.26 23.55 -6.33
N THR A 666 11.92 24.34 -7.36
CA THR A 666 12.01 23.94 -8.77
C THR A 666 13.43 23.56 -9.12
N PHE A 667 14.42 24.42 -8.85
CA PHE A 667 15.79 24.17 -9.27
C PHE A 667 16.57 23.25 -8.32
N ILE A 668 16.05 22.96 -7.12
CA ILE A 668 16.55 21.82 -6.33
C ILE A 668 15.97 20.51 -6.90
N ALA A 669 14.71 20.50 -7.33
CA ALA A 669 14.02 19.29 -7.76
C ALA A 669 14.25 18.90 -9.24
N LEU A 670 14.65 19.85 -10.09
CA LEU A 670 14.65 19.67 -11.55
C LEU A 670 15.64 18.60 -12.04
N ARG A 671 16.81 18.44 -11.39
CA ARG A 671 17.75 17.35 -11.72
C ARG A 671 17.09 15.99 -11.51
N GLY A 672 16.64 15.71 -10.30
CA GLY A 672 16.03 14.44 -9.93
C GLY A 672 14.74 14.12 -10.68
N LEU A 673 13.80 15.07 -10.75
CA LEU A 673 12.45 14.80 -11.28
C LEU A 673 12.29 15.00 -12.79
N LEU A 674 13.20 15.71 -13.47
CA LEU A 674 13.05 15.97 -14.90
C LEU A 674 14.26 15.52 -15.72
N ILE A 675 15.48 15.90 -15.31
CA ILE A 675 16.68 15.55 -16.07
C ILE A 675 16.92 14.04 -16.01
N LEU A 676 16.98 13.46 -14.80
CA LEU A 676 17.26 12.04 -14.60
C LEU A 676 16.11 11.13 -15.04
N THR A 677 14.87 11.64 -15.06
CA THR A 677 13.69 10.90 -15.56
C THR A 677 13.50 11.00 -17.07
N GLY A 678 14.26 11.87 -17.76
CA GLY A 678 14.21 12.01 -19.22
C GLY A 678 13.22 13.06 -19.75
N ARG A 679 12.65 13.92 -18.90
CA ARG A 679 11.73 15.00 -19.28
C ARG A 679 12.47 16.27 -19.72
N HIS A 680 13.35 16.13 -20.72
CA HIS A 680 14.29 17.18 -21.11
C HIS A 680 13.63 18.42 -21.71
N ASP A 681 12.57 18.26 -22.51
CA ASP A 681 11.80 19.39 -23.04
C ASP A 681 11.14 20.21 -21.93
N ASP A 682 10.54 19.53 -20.94
CA ASP A 682 9.91 20.19 -19.79
C ASP A 682 10.96 20.94 -18.95
N ALA A 683 12.12 20.32 -18.69
CA ALA A 683 13.23 20.96 -17.98
C ALA A 683 13.75 22.21 -18.71
N ARG A 684 13.98 22.13 -20.03
CA ARG A 684 14.37 23.28 -20.86
C ARG A 684 13.35 24.41 -20.72
N ASN A 685 12.07 24.09 -20.89
CA ASN A 685 11.00 25.08 -20.88
C ASN A 685 10.91 25.78 -19.52
N ILE A 686 11.04 25.05 -18.40
CA ILE A 686 11.06 25.63 -17.05
C ILE A 686 12.28 26.54 -16.87
N ILE A 687 13.48 26.09 -17.25
CA ILE A 687 14.72 26.89 -17.15
C ILE A 687 14.57 28.22 -17.89
N LEU A 688 14.08 28.19 -19.13
CA LEU A 688 13.91 29.37 -19.97
C LEU A 688 12.78 30.28 -19.48
N ALA A 689 11.71 29.72 -18.91
CA ALA A 689 10.59 30.48 -18.37
C ALA A 689 11.03 31.34 -17.17
N PHE A 690 11.77 30.75 -16.23
CA PHE A 690 12.34 31.51 -15.11
C PHE A 690 13.42 32.50 -15.57
N ALA A 691 14.21 32.16 -16.60
CA ALA A 691 15.15 33.10 -17.21
C ALA A 691 14.43 34.33 -17.81
N GLY A 692 13.28 34.13 -18.44
CA GLY A 692 12.43 35.20 -18.97
C GLY A 692 11.87 36.12 -17.88
N ALA A 693 11.64 35.57 -16.68
CA ALA A 693 11.21 36.33 -15.52
C ALA A 693 12.36 37.00 -14.76
N MET A 694 13.64 36.71 -15.00
CA MET A 694 14.74 37.28 -14.19
C MET A 694 14.68 38.81 -14.08
N ARG A 695 14.87 39.36 -12.88
CA ARG A 695 14.98 40.80 -12.59
C ARG A 695 16.01 41.03 -11.49
N HIS A 696 16.63 42.21 -11.46
CA HIS A 696 17.67 42.56 -10.48
C HIS A 696 18.87 41.59 -10.49
N GLY A 697 19.05 40.80 -11.55
CA GLY A 697 20.04 39.72 -11.61
C GLY A 697 19.68 38.51 -10.76
N LEU A 698 18.40 38.36 -10.39
CA LEU A 698 17.88 37.30 -9.54
C LEU A 698 16.76 36.55 -10.25
N ILE A 699 16.66 35.26 -9.92
CA ILE A 699 15.52 34.41 -10.24
C ILE A 699 14.49 34.57 -9.11
N PRO A 700 13.19 34.72 -9.41
CA PRO A 700 12.19 34.90 -8.37
C PRO A 700 12.00 33.64 -7.52
N ASN A 701 11.62 33.81 -6.25
CA ASN A 701 11.22 32.70 -5.41
C ASN A 701 9.82 32.25 -5.83
N LEU A 702 8.81 33.07 -5.56
CA LEU A 702 7.47 32.85 -6.10
C LEU A 702 7.46 33.26 -7.57
N LEU A 703 7.16 32.34 -8.49
CA LEU A 703 7.11 32.70 -9.92
C LEU A 703 5.84 33.48 -10.26
N GLY A 704 4.67 33.05 -9.77
CA GLY A 704 3.39 33.73 -10.02
C GLY A 704 3.11 34.02 -11.50
N SER A 705 3.37 33.04 -12.38
CA SER A 705 3.30 33.17 -13.86
C SER A 705 4.23 34.23 -14.46
N GLY A 706 5.24 34.67 -13.73
CA GLY A 706 6.17 35.73 -14.09
C GLY A 706 5.68 37.14 -13.75
N THR A 707 4.37 37.40 -13.78
CA THR A 707 3.79 38.72 -13.55
C THR A 707 3.55 39.06 -12.09
N HIS A 708 3.35 38.05 -11.25
CA HIS A 708 3.23 38.16 -9.78
C HIS A 708 4.49 37.63 -9.08
N ALA A 709 5.62 37.67 -9.78
CA ALA A 709 6.87 37.14 -9.30
C ALA A 709 7.41 37.93 -8.10
N ARG A 710 7.92 37.23 -7.08
CA ARG A 710 8.55 37.85 -5.89
C ARG A 710 10.04 37.56 -5.85
N TYR A 711 10.85 38.61 -5.65
CA TYR A 711 12.31 38.55 -5.65
C TYR A 711 12.82 38.80 -4.23
N ASN A 712 12.45 37.92 -3.31
CA ASN A 712 12.87 37.95 -1.91
C ASN A 712 13.91 36.85 -1.59
N CYS A 713 14.36 36.10 -2.59
CA CYS A 713 15.37 35.05 -2.45
C CYS A 713 16.68 35.43 -3.15
N ARG A 714 17.80 35.02 -2.56
CA ARG A 714 19.15 35.17 -3.10
C ARG A 714 19.72 33.86 -3.61
N ASP A 715 19.19 32.72 -3.18
CA ASP A 715 19.67 31.38 -3.50
C ASP A 715 19.11 30.81 -4.81
N ALA A 716 17.86 31.11 -5.17
CA ALA A 716 17.20 30.53 -6.34
C ALA A 716 17.97 30.72 -7.66
N VAL A 717 18.67 31.86 -7.83
CA VAL A 717 19.48 32.14 -9.02
C VAL A 717 20.68 31.20 -9.16
N TRP A 718 21.29 30.82 -8.03
CA TRP A 718 22.43 29.91 -8.01
C TRP A 718 22.00 28.47 -8.23
N TRP A 719 20.84 28.09 -7.70
CA TRP A 719 20.20 26.81 -8.04
C TRP A 719 19.83 26.73 -9.52
N TRP A 720 19.29 27.80 -10.09
CA TRP A 720 19.00 27.89 -11.53
C TRP A 720 20.27 27.68 -12.36
N LEU A 721 21.38 28.37 -12.03
CA LEU A 721 22.66 28.18 -12.73
C LEU A 721 23.18 26.74 -12.60
N GLN A 722 23.07 26.13 -11.41
CA GLN A 722 23.45 24.73 -11.20
C GLN A 722 22.59 23.78 -12.05
N CYS A 723 21.28 24.03 -12.16
CA CYS A 723 20.39 23.25 -13.02
C CYS A 723 20.68 23.44 -14.52
N VAL A 724 21.06 24.64 -14.96
CA VAL A 724 21.51 24.85 -16.35
C VAL A 724 22.76 24.01 -16.63
N GLN A 725 23.72 24.02 -15.70
CA GLN A 725 24.90 23.17 -15.78
C GLN A 725 24.54 21.68 -15.80
N ASP A 726 23.68 21.22 -14.90
CA ASP A 726 23.24 19.82 -14.82
C ASP A 726 22.51 19.41 -16.11
N PHE A 727 21.67 20.27 -16.66
CA PHE A 727 20.98 20.03 -17.93
C PHE A 727 21.98 19.85 -19.07
N CYS A 728 22.95 20.75 -19.20
CA CYS A 728 24.01 20.65 -20.20
C CYS A 728 24.88 19.41 -19.99
N THR A 729 25.06 18.96 -18.74
CA THR A 729 25.89 17.79 -18.43
C THR A 729 25.19 16.48 -18.76
N PHE A 730 23.89 16.35 -18.44
CA PHE A 730 23.17 15.08 -18.50
C PHE A 730 22.17 14.95 -19.65
N ALA A 731 21.71 16.06 -20.24
CA ALA A 731 20.66 16.07 -21.27
C ALA A 731 21.10 16.74 -22.58
N ASP A 732 22.00 17.72 -22.53
CA ASP A 732 22.42 18.53 -23.69
C ASP A 732 23.95 18.75 -23.71
N PRO A 733 24.75 17.72 -24.05
CA PRO A 733 26.21 17.79 -23.97
C PRO A 733 26.86 18.90 -24.81
N ASP A 734 26.21 19.30 -25.91
CA ASP A 734 26.65 20.39 -26.77
C ASP A 734 26.32 21.78 -26.19
N CYS A 735 25.59 21.82 -25.07
CA CYS A 735 25.12 23.02 -24.39
C CYS A 735 24.32 23.95 -25.32
N SER A 736 23.55 23.38 -26.26
CA SER A 736 22.70 24.12 -27.19
C SER A 736 21.67 25.01 -26.50
N LEU A 737 21.26 24.63 -25.28
CA LEU A 737 20.41 25.40 -24.38
C LEU A 737 20.92 26.84 -24.17
N LEU A 738 22.24 27.07 -24.17
CA LEU A 738 22.82 28.40 -23.97
C LEU A 738 22.48 29.38 -25.10
N GLN A 739 22.23 28.86 -26.31
CA GLN A 739 21.82 29.63 -27.47
C GLN A 739 20.30 29.78 -27.58
N ALA A 740 19.54 29.09 -26.73
CA ALA A 740 18.09 29.13 -26.80
C ALA A 740 17.55 30.54 -26.49
N PRO A 741 16.55 31.03 -27.25
CA PRO A 741 15.97 32.34 -27.06
C PRO A 741 15.18 32.42 -25.74
N VAL A 742 15.57 33.36 -24.89
CA VAL A 742 14.86 33.73 -23.67
C VAL A 742 13.98 34.94 -23.98
N ALA A 743 12.67 34.75 -23.85
CA ALA A 743 11.68 35.80 -23.93
C ALA A 743 11.71 36.64 -22.64
N ARG A 744 12.34 37.83 -22.67
CA ARG A 744 12.45 38.71 -21.50
C ARG A 744 11.11 39.38 -21.21
N LEU A 745 10.46 38.95 -20.13
CA LEU A 745 9.18 39.51 -19.69
C LEU A 745 9.33 40.98 -19.25
N TYR A 746 10.50 41.32 -18.73
CA TYR A 746 10.87 42.66 -18.25
C TYR A 746 12.15 43.14 -18.95
N PRO A 747 12.06 44.08 -19.91
CA PRO A 747 13.23 44.68 -20.55
C PRO A 747 14.19 45.36 -19.57
N THR A 748 13.65 46.05 -18.57
CA THR A 748 14.44 46.65 -17.49
C THR A 748 13.83 46.28 -16.14
N ASP A 749 14.58 46.49 -15.07
CA ASP A 749 14.12 46.14 -13.72
C ASP A 749 12.82 46.84 -13.32
N ASP A 750 12.61 48.07 -13.78
CA ASP A 750 11.43 48.88 -13.42
C ASP A 750 10.34 48.87 -14.49
N SER A 751 10.54 48.14 -15.59
CA SER A 751 9.55 48.09 -16.68
C SER A 751 8.25 47.39 -16.25
N PRO A 752 7.11 47.68 -16.92
CA PRO A 752 5.96 46.78 -16.88
C PRO A 752 6.30 45.46 -17.58
N ALA A 753 5.49 44.42 -17.33
CA ALA A 753 5.58 43.15 -18.03
C ALA A 753 5.08 43.33 -19.49
N LEU A 754 5.83 42.80 -20.46
CA LEU A 754 5.42 42.83 -21.87
C LEU A 754 4.33 41.79 -22.16
N ALA A 755 3.28 42.21 -22.87
CA ALA A 755 2.11 41.38 -23.16
C ALA A 755 2.17 40.62 -24.51
N ALA A 756 3.03 41.05 -25.44
CA ALA A 756 3.31 40.41 -26.74
C ALA A 756 4.63 40.97 -27.33
N ASP A 757 5.44 40.12 -27.97
CA ASP A 757 6.79 40.40 -28.51
C ASP A 757 7.84 40.86 -27.47
N PRO A 758 8.21 39.98 -26.51
CA PRO A 758 9.30 40.28 -25.58
C PRO A 758 10.62 40.42 -26.34
N GLU A 759 11.49 41.34 -25.89
CA GLU A 759 12.87 41.35 -26.34
C GLU A 759 13.49 39.98 -26.07
N GLU A 760 14.04 39.34 -27.10
CA GLU A 760 14.61 38.01 -26.99
C GLU A 760 16.14 38.10 -26.99
N GLN A 761 16.75 37.40 -26.04
CA GLN A 761 18.20 37.25 -25.98
C GLN A 761 18.56 35.78 -25.75
N PRO A 762 19.73 35.32 -26.21
CA PRO A 762 20.22 33.99 -25.85
C PRO A 762 20.31 33.79 -24.34
N LEU A 763 20.13 32.56 -23.87
CA LEU A 763 20.27 32.24 -22.45
C LEU A 763 21.63 32.64 -21.88
N TYR A 764 22.71 32.50 -22.64
CA TYR A 764 24.05 32.89 -22.19
C TYR A 764 24.17 34.39 -21.85
N GLU A 765 23.41 35.28 -22.51
CA GLU A 765 23.33 36.72 -22.19
C GLU A 765 22.65 36.93 -20.83
N THR A 766 21.60 36.17 -20.56
CA THR A 766 20.86 36.22 -19.29
C THR A 766 21.74 35.76 -18.12
N ILE A 767 22.57 34.73 -18.34
CA ILE A 767 23.58 34.28 -17.39
C ILE A 767 24.66 35.35 -17.19
N GLN A 768 25.13 35.99 -18.27
CA GLN A 768 26.11 37.07 -18.18
C GLN A 768 25.57 38.29 -17.40
N ASP A 769 24.32 38.68 -17.63
CA ASP A 769 23.65 39.78 -16.91
C ASP A 769 23.57 39.47 -15.40
N THR A 770 23.19 38.23 -15.05
CA THR A 770 23.16 37.75 -13.66
C THR A 770 24.49 37.98 -12.94
N LEU A 771 25.58 37.47 -13.52
CA LEU A 771 26.90 37.53 -12.89
C LEU A 771 27.42 38.97 -12.85
N SER A 772 27.15 39.74 -13.90
CA SER A 772 27.50 41.16 -13.97
C SER A 772 26.83 41.94 -12.85
N ARG A 773 25.53 41.73 -12.61
CA ARG A 773 24.78 42.43 -11.55
C ARG A 773 25.27 42.08 -10.15
N HIS A 774 25.58 40.81 -9.87
CA HIS A 774 26.17 40.42 -8.59
C HIS A 774 27.52 41.09 -8.35
N VAL A 775 28.37 41.22 -9.39
CA VAL A 775 29.68 41.89 -9.24
C VAL A 775 29.53 43.41 -9.14
N ALA A 776 28.57 44.01 -9.86
CA ALA A 776 28.25 45.43 -9.79
C ALA A 776 27.69 45.83 -8.42
N GLY A 777 26.94 44.91 -7.78
CA GLY A 777 26.24 45.13 -6.52
C GLY A 777 24.74 45.30 -6.76
N ILE A 778 23.95 44.36 -6.26
CA ILE A 778 22.50 44.38 -6.27
C ILE A 778 22.03 45.14 -5.03
N ASN A 779 21.19 46.15 -5.24
CA ASN A 779 20.64 47.00 -4.20
C ASN A 779 19.30 47.58 -4.67
N TYR A 780 18.19 47.01 -4.19
CA TYR A 780 16.84 47.46 -4.56
C TYR A 780 15.83 47.23 -3.44
N TRP A 781 14.71 47.94 -3.53
CA TRP A 781 13.53 47.70 -2.70
C TRP A 781 12.54 46.82 -3.46
N GLU A 782 11.99 45.78 -2.82
CA GLU A 782 11.00 44.92 -3.47
C GLU A 782 9.87 45.75 -4.11
N ARG A 783 9.56 45.43 -5.37
CA ARG A 783 8.47 46.09 -6.10
C ARG A 783 7.16 45.86 -5.34
N ASN A 784 6.40 46.93 -5.11
CA ASN A 784 5.16 46.90 -4.33
C ASN A 784 5.34 46.58 -2.83
N ALA A 785 6.53 46.85 -2.26
CA ALA A 785 6.81 46.67 -0.84
C ALA A 785 5.73 47.27 0.07
N GLY A 786 5.37 46.50 1.10
CA GLY A 786 4.34 46.86 2.08
C GLY A 786 3.38 45.70 2.39
N PRO A 787 2.37 45.94 3.25
CA PRO A 787 1.48 44.89 3.76
C PRO A 787 0.70 44.12 2.69
N GLY A 788 0.52 44.69 1.50
CA GLY A 788 -0.14 44.03 0.37
C GLY A 788 0.73 42.95 -0.30
N LEU A 789 2.06 43.04 -0.18
CA LEU A 789 3.01 42.04 -0.67
C LEU A 789 3.38 41.03 0.44
N ASP A 790 3.67 41.53 1.63
CA ASP A 790 4.02 40.72 2.80
C ASP A 790 3.44 41.35 4.07
N ARG A 791 2.56 40.62 4.75
CA ARG A 791 1.81 41.11 5.92
C ARG A 791 2.63 41.19 7.21
N CYS A 792 3.80 40.56 7.25
CA CYS A 792 4.62 40.43 8.46
C CYS A 792 5.94 41.21 8.35
N MET A 793 6.56 41.20 7.17
CA MET A 793 7.88 41.79 6.95
C MET A 793 7.93 43.27 7.33
N GLN A 794 8.98 43.66 8.06
CA GLN A 794 9.24 45.07 8.38
C GLN A 794 9.75 45.83 7.15
N HIS A 795 9.70 47.17 7.18
CA HIS A 795 10.11 48.02 6.05
C HIS A 795 11.48 47.61 5.50
N ASP A 796 12.53 47.65 6.33
CA ASP A 796 13.91 47.31 5.92
C ASP A 796 14.08 45.84 5.48
N GLY A 797 13.13 44.95 5.80
CA GLY A 797 13.12 43.58 5.30
C GLY A 797 12.87 43.49 3.79
N PHE A 798 12.20 44.49 3.20
CA PHE A 798 11.98 44.59 1.74
C PHE A 798 13.20 45.11 0.99
N HIS A 799 14.24 45.57 1.69
CA HIS A 799 15.48 46.02 1.08
C HIS A 799 16.40 44.82 0.80
N VAL A 800 16.55 44.48 -0.48
CA VAL A 800 17.34 43.32 -0.91
C VAL A 800 18.69 43.78 -1.43
N THR A 801 19.75 43.21 -0.85
CA THR A 801 21.12 43.42 -1.27
C THR A 801 21.79 42.09 -1.62
N ALA A 802 22.65 42.10 -2.63
CA ALA A 802 23.53 40.98 -2.93
C ALA A 802 24.78 41.49 -3.66
N GLY A 803 25.90 40.82 -3.47
CA GLY A 803 27.17 41.28 -4.01
C GLY A 803 28.25 40.22 -3.97
N VAL A 804 29.41 40.59 -4.51
CA VAL A 804 30.64 39.80 -4.44
C VAL A 804 31.67 40.59 -3.65
N ASP A 805 32.23 39.97 -2.62
CA ASP A 805 33.42 40.50 -1.95
C ASP A 805 34.60 40.38 -2.91
N LEU A 806 35.18 41.52 -3.30
CA LEU A 806 36.23 41.56 -4.30
C LEU A 806 37.58 41.03 -3.78
N GLU A 807 37.77 40.97 -2.46
CA GLU A 807 38.96 40.37 -1.86
C GLU A 807 38.84 38.85 -1.89
N THR A 808 37.80 38.32 -1.23
CA THR A 808 37.63 36.88 -0.99
C THR A 808 36.93 36.14 -2.14
N GLY A 809 36.21 36.85 -3.01
CA GLY A 809 35.34 36.28 -4.03
C GLY A 809 34.01 35.77 -3.49
N LEU A 810 33.76 35.83 -2.18
CA LEU A 810 32.54 35.31 -1.57
C LEU A 810 31.32 36.10 -2.03
N VAL A 811 30.26 35.39 -2.43
CA VAL A 811 28.95 36.01 -2.66
C VAL A 811 28.32 36.28 -1.30
N PHE A 812 27.84 37.50 -1.08
CA PHE A 812 27.17 37.91 0.15
C PHE A 812 25.85 38.62 -0.15
N GLY A 813 24.97 38.75 0.83
CA GLY A 813 23.78 39.58 0.69
C GLY A 813 22.76 39.42 1.81
N GLY A 814 21.66 40.15 1.69
CA GLY A 814 20.60 40.19 2.69
C GLY A 814 20.90 41.13 3.85
N ASN A 815 20.04 41.07 4.85
CA ASN A 815 20.17 41.80 6.10
C ASN A 815 19.44 41.02 7.22
N ARG A 816 19.60 41.47 8.47
CA ARG A 816 19.01 40.82 9.66
C ARG A 816 17.48 40.66 9.64
N LEU A 817 16.76 41.42 8.81
CA LEU A 817 15.29 41.46 8.71
C LEU A 817 14.78 40.79 7.42
N ASN A 818 15.64 40.08 6.68
CA ASN A 818 15.28 39.43 5.42
C ASN A 818 15.53 37.91 5.44
N CYS A 819 14.77 37.19 4.62
CA CYS A 819 14.76 35.72 4.52
C CYS A 819 15.25 35.24 3.15
N GLY A 820 16.47 35.61 2.76
CA GLY A 820 16.98 35.39 1.40
C GLY A 820 17.42 33.96 1.04
N THR A 821 17.31 32.98 1.94
CA THR A 821 17.75 31.58 1.72
C THR A 821 16.61 30.61 1.99
N TRP A 822 16.77 29.32 1.73
CA TRP A 822 15.72 28.31 1.95
C TRP A 822 15.21 28.21 3.39
N MET A 823 16.01 28.66 4.36
CA MET A 823 15.57 28.80 5.74
C MET A 823 14.85 30.15 5.93
N ASP A 824 13.63 30.29 5.39
CA ASP A 824 12.96 31.57 5.14
C ASP A 824 11.78 31.94 6.05
N LYS A 825 11.63 31.27 7.21
CA LYS A 825 10.52 31.58 8.12
C LYS A 825 10.57 33.01 8.66
N MET A 826 9.61 33.84 8.23
CA MET A 826 9.31 35.16 8.81
C MET A 826 8.35 35.00 9.98
N GLY A 827 8.69 35.56 11.14
CA GLY A 827 7.84 35.52 12.33
C GLY A 827 6.51 36.26 12.14
N GLU A 828 5.44 35.73 12.73
CA GLU A 828 4.06 36.23 12.57
C GLU A 828 3.35 36.49 13.91
N SER A 829 3.87 36.01 15.04
CA SER A 829 3.19 36.14 16.33
C SER A 829 3.38 37.52 16.96
N GLU A 830 2.30 38.29 17.02
CA GLU A 830 2.25 39.53 17.82
C GLU A 830 2.34 39.21 19.31
N LYS A 831 1.66 38.15 19.76
CA LYS A 831 1.61 37.73 21.15
C LYS A 831 2.97 37.31 21.72
N ALA A 832 3.76 36.60 20.91
CA ALA A 832 5.12 36.21 21.28
C ALA A 832 6.16 37.29 20.92
N GLN A 833 5.73 38.42 20.34
CA GLN A 833 6.59 39.54 19.93
C GLN A 833 7.67 39.15 18.90
N ASN A 834 7.40 38.16 18.05
CA ASN A 834 8.31 37.73 16.99
C ASN A 834 7.88 38.18 15.58
N LYS A 835 6.73 38.87 15.45
CA LYS A 835 6.21 39.34 14.15
C LYS A 835 7.20 40.23 13.42
N GLY A 836 7.46 39.90 12.16
CA GLY A 836 8.38 40.64 11.28
C GLY A 836 9.86 40.41 11.58
N ILE A 837 10.19 39.48 12.47
CA ILE A 837 11.57 39.04 12.72
C ILE A 837 11.79 37.69 12.00
N PRO A 838 12.80 37.57 11.13
CA PRO A 838 13.21 36.28 10.59
C PRO A 838 13.67 35.32 11.69
N ALA A 839 13.26 34.05 11.62
CA ALA A 839 13.75 33.03 12.53
C ALA A 839 15.21 32.64 12.25
N THR A 840 15.59 32.68 10.98
CA THR A 840 16.90 32.25 10.47
C THR A 840 17.39 33.23 9.40
N PRO A 841 17.67 34.50 9.74
CA PRO A 841 18.28 35.42 8.79
C PRO A 841 19.71 34.92 8.52
N ARG A 842 19.93 34.40 7.31
CA ARG A 842 21.23 33.89 6.84
C ARG A 842 21.87 34.89 5.89
N ASP A 843 21.98 36.13 6.36
CA ASP A 843 22.64 37.21 5.64
C ASP A 843 24.17 37.05 5.66
N GLY A 844 24.87 37.86 4.87
CA GLY A 844 26.28 37.60 4.57
C GLY A 844 26.44 36.49 3.55
N SER A 845 27.49 35.68 3.70
CA SER A 845 27.87 34.62 2.76
C SER A 845 27.40 33.25 3.22
N ALA A 846 26.20 32.84 2.78
CA ALA A 846 25.67 31.50 3.03
C ALA A 846 26.47 30.41 2.28
N VAL A 847 26.80 29.31 2.96
CA VAL A 847 27.74 28.29 2.47
C VAL A 847 27.32 27.67 1.13
N GLU A 848 26.03 27.37 0.95
CA GLU A 848 25.53 26.74 -0.27
C GLU A 848 25.56 27.68 -1.47
N ILE A 849 25.28 28.98 -1.27
CA ILE A 849 25.35 29.99 -2.34
C ILE A 849 26.78 30.13 -2.84
N VAL A 850 27.76 30.14 -1.93
CA VAL A 850 29.17 30.22 -2.30
C VAL A 850 29.61 28.97 -3.05
N GLY A 851 29.19 27.78 -2.61
CA GLY A 851 29.43 26.51 -3.32
C GLY A 851 28.86 26.51 -4.73
N LEU A 852 27.59 26.89 -4.88
CA LEU A 852 26.92 26.97 -6.18
C LEU A 852 27.58 28.01 -7.10
N CYS A 853 27.99 29.16 -6.56
CA CYS A 853 28.76 30.16 -7.29
C CYS A 853 30.09 29.60 -7.82
N LYS A 854 30.86 28.89 -6.96
CA LYS A 854 32.10 28.24 -7.38
C LYS A 854 31.87 27.22 -8.50
N SER A 855 30.81 26.41 -8.36
CA SER A 855 30.42 25.41 -9.36
C SER A 855 30.11 26.07 -10.71
N ALA A 856 29.29 27.12 -10.71
CA ALA A 856 28.94 27.88 -11.92
C ALA A 856 30.17 28.51 -12.57
N LEU A 857 31.05 29.14 -11.80
CA LEU A 857 32.28 29.74 -12.33
C LEU A 857 33.20 28.69 -12.96
N ARG A 858 33.43 27.55 -12.29
CA ARG A 858 34.20 26.42 -12.83
C ARG A 858 33.65 25.99 -14.19
N TRP A 859 32.33 25.80 -14.27
CA TRP A 859 31.67 25.38 -15.49
C TRP A 859 31.78 26.42 -16.63
N LEU A 860 31.53 27.69 -16.35
CA LEU A 860 31.61 28.77 -17.34
C LEU A 860 33.03 28.99 -17.85
N ILE A 861 34.06 28.86 -17.00
CA ILE A 861 35.47 28.89 -17.42
C ILE A 861 35.75 27.79 -18.44
N ASP A 862 35.26 26.57 -18.19
CA ASP A 862 35.47 25.44 -19.10
C ASP A 862 34.70 25.62 -20.41
N LEU A 863 33.48 26.16 -20.38
CA LEU A 863 32.72 26.48 -21.59
C LEU A 863 33.36 27.61 -22.41
N ASN A 864 33.91 28.64 -21.75
CA ASN A 864 34.62 29.71 -22.44
C ASN A 864 35.88 29.19 -23.15
N LYS A 865 36.67 28.32 -22.49
CA LYS A 865 37.81 27.63 -23.12
C LYS A 865 37.41 26.80 -24.34
N LYS A 866 36.20 26.21 -24.32
CA LYS A 866 35.64 25.45 -25.45
C LYS A 866 34.99 26.33 -26.53
N GLY A 867 34.92 27.65 -26.34
CA GLY A 867 34.27 28.57 -27.27
C GLY A 867 32.73 28.53 -27.26
N VAL A 868 32.12 27.88 -26.26
CA VAL A 868 30.66 27.73 -26.14
C VAL A 868 30.04 28.92 -25.41
N PHE A 869 30.73 29.45 -24.40
CA PHE A 869 30.30 30.65 -23.65
C PHE A 869 31.20 31.85 -23.99
N PRO A 870 30.66 32.97 -24.49
CA PRO A 870 31.49 34.01 -25.10
C PRO A 870 32.28 34.88 -24.11
N TYR A 871 31.94 34.88 -22.83
CA TYR A 871 32.56 35.76 -21.83
C TYR A 871 33.59 35.04 -20.96
N ALA A 872 34.75 35.66 -20.78
CA ALA A 872 35.78 35.22 -19.84
C ALA A 872 35.66 35.88 -18.45
N GLY A 873 34.69 36.78 -18.26
CA GLY A 873 34.49 37.55 -17.04
C GLY A 873 33.42 38.62 -17.19
N VAL A 874 33.37 39.53 -16.22
CA VAL A 874 32.44 40.66 -16.19
C VAL A 874 33.18 42.00 -16.29
N ASN A 875 32.55 42.95 -16.98
CA ASN A 875 33.00 44.35 -17.06
C ASN A 875 31.82 45.22 -16.60
N VAL A 876 31.90 45.78 -15.41
CA VAL A 876 30.79 46.52 -14.78
C VAL A 876 31.27 47.82 -14.15
N HIS A 877 30.33 48.67 -13.75
CA HIS A 877 30.62 49.81 -12.88
C HIS A 877 30.14 49.49 -11.47
N ARG A 878 31.05 49.62 -10.49
CA ARG A 878 30.73 49.49 -9.06
C ARG A 878 31.13 50.79 -8.36
N ASP A 879 30.19 51.39 -7.64
CA ASP A 879 30.38 52.70 -6.99
C ASP A 879 30.91 53.78 -7.95
N GLY A 880 30.41 53.77 -9.19
CA GLY A 880 30.81 54.71 -10.25
C GLY A 880 32.19 54.45 -10.88
N LYS A 881 32.90 53.39 -10.48
CA LYS A 881 34.22 53.03 -11.01
C LYS A 881 34.14 51.81 -11.92
N PRO A 882 34.85 51.79 -13.07
CA PRO A 882 34.93 50.60 -13.91
C PRO A 882 35.67 49.48 -13.17
N LEU A 883 35.07 48.30 -13.14
CA LEU A 883 35.59 47.08 -12.52
C LEU A 883 35.57 45.96 -13.56
N LYS A 884 36.73 45.33 -13.74
CA LYS A 884 36.89 44.13 -14.55
C LYS A 884 37.30 42.97 -13.65
N LEU A 885 36.52 41.90 -13.65
CA LEU A 885 36.79 40.70 -12.89
C LEU A 885 36.65 39.49 -13.81
N SER A 886 37.74 38.76 -14.04
CA SER A 886 37.67 37.52 -14.82
C SER A 886 37.03 36.41 -13.99
N TYR A 887 36.36 35.46 -14.66
CA TYR A 887 35.80 34.30 -13.96
C TYR A 887 36.88 33.44 -13.33
N ALA A 888 38.05 33.34 -13.97
CA ALA A 888 39.21 32.63 -13.44
C ALA A 888 39.73 33.28 -12.14
N ASP A 889 39.86 34.62 -12.11
CA ASP A 889 40.30 35.34 -10.92
C ASP A 889 39.27 35.19 -9.78
N TRP A 890 37.98 35.31 -10.10
CA TRP A 890 36.91 35.14 -9.12
C TRP A 890 36.91 33.71 -8.54
N ALA A 891 36.97 32.69 -9.38
CA ALA A 891 37.03 31.30 -8.95
C ALA A 891 38.29 31.01 -8.12
N SER A 892 39.44 31.62 -8.46
CA SER A 892 40.69 31.46 -7.72
C SER A 892 40.61 32.10 -6.33
N ARG A 893 39.95 33.25 -6.18
CA ARG A 893 39.73 33.89 -4.87
C ARG A 893 38.88 33.00 -3.97
N LEU A 894 37.76 32.48 -4.50
CA LEU A 894 36.93 31.51 -3.80
C LEU A 894 37.73 30.28 -3.37
N GLN A 895 38.50 29.71 -4.31
CA GLN A 895 39.33 28.53 -4.05
C GLN A 895 40.36 28.75 -2.93
N HIS A 896 40.92 29.96 -2.84
CA HIS A 896 41.93 30.31 -1.83
C HIS A 896 41.32 30.62 -0.46
N HIS A 897 40.18 31.32 -0.43
CA HIS A 897 39.61 31.86 0.81
C HIS A 897 38.47 31.05 1.41
N PHE A 898 37.78 30.20 0.63
CA PHE A 898 36.59 29.49 1.12
C PHE A 898 36.88 28.68 2.38
N GLU A 899 37.80 27.71 2.32
CA GLU A 899 38.06 26.85 3.47
C GLU A 899 38.63 27.64 4.65
N GLN A 900 39.45 28.67 4.39
CA GLN A 900 39.98 29.55 5.44
C GLN A 900 38.87 30.25 6.22
N ARG A 901 37.82 30.73 5.52
CA ARG A 901 36.73 31.50 6.13
C ARG A 901 35.65 30.61 6.76
N PHE A 902 35.35 29.47 6.15
CA PHE A 902 34.27 28.57 6.58
C PHE A 902 34.71 27.47 7.55
N ASN A 903 35.95 27.00 7.53
CA ASN A 903 36.36 25.91 8.43
C ASN A 903 36.56 26.40 9.86
N VAL A 904 35.92 25.73 10.83
CA VAL A 904 36.14 25.97 12.26
C VAL A 904 37.24 25.04 12.77
N SER A 905 38.34 25.63 13.24
CA SER A 905 39.53 24.88 13.64
C SER A 905 39.28 23.91 14.80
N GLU A 906 39.87 22.72 14.72
CA GLU A 906 39.90 21.73 15.82
C GLU A 906 40.66 22.26 17.05
N LYS A 907 41.55 23.24 16.89
CA LYS A 907 42.41 23.76 17.96
C LYS A 907 41.69 24.87 18.74
N PRO A 908 41.48 24.75 20.08
CA PRO A 908 40.78 25.74 20.91
C PRO A 908 41.41 27.14 21.04
N GLY A 909 42.47 27.45 20.29
CA GLY A 909 43.18 28.72 20.31
C GLY A 909 43.84 29.03 18.97
N ASP A 910 43.18 28.64 17.86
CA ASP A 910 43.64 28.99 16.53
C ASP A 910 43.65 30.53 16.37
N PRO A 911 44.82 31.16 16.13
CA PRO A 911 44.91 32.61 15.98
C PRO A 911 44.20 33.14 14.73
N HIS A 912 43.77 32.25 13.83
CA HIS A 912 43.02 32.59 12.62
C HIS A 912 41.49 32.49 12.79
N GLU A 913 41.00 32.12 13.99
CA GLU A 913 39.57 32.15 14.27
C GLU A 913 39.15 33.57 14.66
N ASP A 914 38.27 34.17 13.87
CA ASP A 914 37.87 35.58 14.03
C ASP A 914 37.10 35.81 15.33
N GLN A 915 36.28 34.84 15.76
CA GLN A 915 35.43 34.95 16.96
C GLN A 915 35.44 33.62 17.75
N PRO A 916 36.56 33.28 18.41
CA PRO A 916 36.72 31.98 19.08
C PRO A 916 35.75 31.78 20.24
N ASP A 917 35.25 32.86 20.85
CA ASP A 917 34.28 32.83 21.96
C ASP A 917 32.87 32.39 21.52
N LEU A 918 32.56 32.46 20.22
CA LEU A 918 31.27 32.02 19.66
C LEU A 918 31.32 30.58 19.12
N VAL A 919 32.47 29.93 19.18
CA VAL A 919 32.64 28.56 18.66
C VAL A 919 32.06 27.54 19.65
N HIS A 920 30.88 27.01 19.32
CA HIS A 920 30.28 25.90 20.08
C HIS A 920 30.85 24.54 19.67
N LYS A 921 30.98 24.28 18.36
CA LYS A 921 31.54 23.03 17.81
C LYS A 921 32.73 23.30 16.91
N ARG A 922 33.70 22.39 16.96
CA ARG A 922 34.95 22.45 16.19
C ARG A 922 35.03 21.31 15.19
N GLY A 923 35.84 21.48 14.14
CA GLY A 923 35.92 20.49 13.05
C GLY A 923 34.70 20.49 12.14
N ILE A 924 33.93 21.59 12.15
CA ILE A 924 32.76 21.81 11.29
C ILE A 924 33.07 22.86 10.22
N TYR A 925 32.17 23.00 9.25
CA TYR A 925 32.12 24.17 8.38
C TYR A 925 30.97 25.08 8.83
N LYS A 926 31.28 26.37 8.97
CA LYS A 926 30.34 27.44 9.31
C LYS A 926 29.15 27.42 8.35
N ASP A 927 27.98 27.80 8.85
CA ASP A 927 26.77 27.87 8.03
C ASP A 927 26.76 29.12 7.12
N SER A 928 27.34 30.20 7.62
CA SER A 928 27.54 31.47 6.92
C SER A 928 28.84 32.14 7.35
N VAL A 929 29.26 33.16 6.62
CA VAL A 929 30.35 34.06 7.01
C VAL A 929 29.86 35.50 6.91
N GLY A 930 30.03 36.26 7.98
CA GLY A 930 29.68 37.68 8.03
C GLY A 930 28.19 37.95 8.18
N ALA A 931 27.43 37.06 8.83
CA ALA A 931 26.04 37.33 9.18
C ALA A 931 25.92 38.51 10.15
N SER A 932 24.80 39.25 10.09
CA SER A 932 24.53 40.35 11.02
C SER A 932 24.51 39.92 12.49
N SER A 933 24.21 38.64 12.74
CA SER A 933 24.25 37.99 14.06
C SER A 933 25.43 37.02 14.09
N PRO A 934 26.60 37.41 14.64
CA PRO A 934 27.84 36.67 14.41
C PRO A 934 27.86 35.21 14.92
N TRP A 935 27.05 34.86 15.90
CA TRP A 935 26.96 33.49 16.40
C TRP A 935 26.28 32.55 15.39
N CYS A 936 25.42 33.07 14.51
CA CYS A 936 24.75 32.27 13.47
C CYS A 936 25.75 31.64 12.49
N ASP A 937 26.88 32.30 12.24
CA ASP A 937 27.96 31.75 11.40
C ASP A 937 28.46 30.40 11.92
N TYR A 938 28.53 30.23 13.24
CA TYR A 938 29.12 29.05 13.90
C TYR A 938 28.12 27.93 14.21
N GLN A 939 26.87 28.04 13.77
CA GLN A 939 25.86 26.99 13.98
C GLN A 939 26.13 25.78 13.07
N LEU A 940 26.07 24.57 13.64
CA LEU A 940 26.11 23.34 12.85
C LEU A 940 24.73 23.11 12.21
N ARG A 941 24.70 23.16 10.87
CA ARG A 941 23.50 23.02 10.04
C ARG A 941 23.75 22.12 8.83
N PRO A 942 22.69 21.56 8.20
CA PRO A 942 22.84 20.63 7.08
C PRO A 942 23.06 21.32 5.71
N ASN A 943 23.56 22.57 5.69
CA ASN A 943 23.72 23.36 4.47
C ASN A 943 25.09 23.15 3.77
N PHE A 944 26.17 23.01 4.54
CA PHE A 944 27.51 22.82 3.99
C PHE A 944 27.67 21.58 3.08
N PRO A 945 26.93 20.46 3.26
CA PRO A 945 26.99 19.33 2.34
C PRO A 945 26.57 19.68 0.92
N ILE A 946 25.73 20.72 0.72
CA ILE A 946 25.36 21.19 -0.61
C ILE A 946 26.60 21.70 -1.35
N ALA A 947 27.39 22.56 -0.71
CA ALA A 947 28.64 23.08 -1.26
C ALA A 947 29.66 21.96 -1.53
N MET A 948 29.72 20.97 -0.62
CA MET A 948 30.55 19.77 -0.79
C MET A 948 30.18 18.96 -2.03
N VAL A 949 28.90 18.86 -2.39
CA VAL A 949 28.45 18.13 -3.59
C VAL A 949 28.76 18.91 -4.86
N VAL A 950 28.45 20.21 -4.90
CA VAL A 950 28.55 20.99 -6.16
C VAL A 950 29.98 21.47 -6.44
N ALA A 951 30.76 21.74 -5.41
CA ALA A 951 32.13 22.28 -5.50
C ALA A 951 33.09 21.58 -4.49
N PRO A 952 33.27 20.25 -4.59
CA PRO A 952 34.11 19.50 -3.67
C PRO A 952 35.56 19.96 -3.64
N GLU A 953 36.04 20.60 -4.73
CA GLU A 953 37.41 21.10 -4.82
C GLU A 953 37.75 22.18 -3.78
N MET A 954 36.75 22.82 -3.16
CA MET A 954 36.99 23.83 -2.11
C MET A 954 37.30 23.23 -0.74
N PHE A 955 37.25 21.91 -0.59
CA PHE A 955 37.34 21.24 0.70
C PHE A 955 38.54 20.31 0.77
N SER A 956 39.27 20.36 1.88
CA SER A 956 40.27 19.36 2.23
C SER A 956 39.57 18.01 2.55
N PRO A 957 39.94 16.90 1.91
CA PRO A 957 39.24 15.62 2.10
C PRO A 957 39.15 15.12 3.55
N ASP A 958 40.21 15.31 4.36
CA ASP A 958 40.24 14.92 5.78
C ASP A 958 39.22 15.73 6.61
N LYS A 959 39.25 17.07 6.47
CA LYS A 959 38.34 17.97 7.20
C LYS A 959 36.89 17.75 6.79
N ALA A 960 36.63 17.59 5.50
CA ALA A 960 35.30 17.33 4.98
C ALA A 960 34.73 16.01 5.51
N TYR A 961 35.53 14.93 5.49
CA TYR A 961 35.13 13.63 6.01
C TYR A 961 34.77 13.71 7.51
N LYS A 962 35.60 14.39 8.33
CA LYS A 962 35.31 14.60 9.76
C LYS A 962 34.05 15.45 10.00
N ALA A 963 33.88 16.55 9.27
CA ALA A 963 32.69 17.40 9.39
C ALA A 963 31.41 16.62 9.05
N LEU A 964 31.45 15.75 8.05
CA LEU A 964 30.34 14.87 7.69
C LEU A 964 30.06 13.81 8.76
N GLN A 965 31.08 13.30 9.46
CA GLN A 965 30.86 12.42 10.62
C GLN A 965 30.13 13.14 11.75
N ILE A 966 30.51 14.39 12.05
CA ILE A 966 29.83 15.21 13.05
C ILE A 966 28.38 15.49 12.64
N ALA A 967 28.14 15.80 11.37
CA ALA A 967 26.78 15.99 10.85
C ALA A 967 25.95 14.70 10.91
N GLU A 968 26.55 13.53 10.65
CA GLU A 968 25.85 12.25 10.82
C GLU A 968 25.44 12.04 12.28
N GLU A 969 26.34 12.30 13.22
CA GLU A 969 26.10 12.08 14.64
C GLU A 969 25.02 13.03 15.19
N LYS A 970 25.07 14.31 14.78
CA LYS A 970 24.26 15.37 15.39
C LYS A 970 22.99 15.70 14.62
N LEU A 971 23.03 15.64 13.29
CA LEU A 971 21.94 16.14 12.45
C LEU A 971 21.12 15.04 11.79
N LEU A 972 21.63 13.81 11.64
CA LEU A 972 20.86 12.74 10.99
C LEU A 972 19.63 12.35 11.84
N GLY A 973 18.44 12.51 11.27
CA GLY A 973 17.20 11.93 11.75
C GLY A 973 16.82 10.66 10.99
N PRO A 974 15.69 10.01 11.33
CA PRO A 974 15.24 8.78 10.66
C PRO A 974 14.88 8.98 9.19
N LEU A 975 14.28 10.13 8.84
CA LEU A 975 13.90 10.46 7.46
C LEU A 975 14.59 11.73 6.95
N GLY A 976 14.83 12.71 7.81
CA GLY A 976 15.42 14.00 7.41
C GLY A 976 16.67 14.36 8.18
N MET A 977 17.26 15.50 7.83
CA MET A 977 18.34 16.14 8.56
C MET A 977 17.76 17.23 9.46
N LYS A 978 18.08 17.20 10.75
CA LYS A 978 17.78 18.29 11.69
C LYS A 978 18.37 19.59 11.16
N THR A 979 17.54 20.61 11.10
CA THR A 979 17.93 21.92 10.53
C THR A 979 18.88 22.72 11.41
N LEU A 980 18.98 22.36 12.70
CA LEU A 980 19.92 22.89 13.67
C LEU A 980 20.39 21.76 14.58
N ASP A 981 21.62 21.88 15.03
CA ASP A 981 22.23 21.02 16.04
C ASP A 981 21.41 20.97 17.35
N PRO A 982 21.08 19.77 17.87
CA PRO A 982 20.36 19.60 19.13
C PRO A 982 21.03 20.21 20.36
N ASP A 983 22.34 20.41 20.33
CA ASP A 983 23.07 21.00 21.44
C ASP A 983 22.97 22.56 21.44
N ASP A 984 22.37 23.17 20.41
CA ASP A 984 22.17 24.62 20.34
C ASP A 984 21.00 25.10 21.23
N MET A 985 21.16 26.25 21.88
CA MET A 985 20.18 26.82 22.81
C MET A 985 18.81 27.11 22.20
N VAL A 986 18.72 27.33 20.89
CA VAL A 986 17.44 27.63 20.21
C VAL A 986 16.84 26.44 19.48
N TYR A 987 17.44 25.24 19.62
CA TYR A 987 16.91 24.02 19.03
C TYR A 987 15.49 23.69 19.52
N ASN A 988 14.57 23.55 18.58
CA ASN A 988 13.18 23.14 18.80
C ASN A 988 12.71 22.26 17.63
N GLY A 989 12.76 20.94 17.79
CA GLY A 989 12.41 19.97 16.74
C GLY A 989 10.91 19.80 16.44
N GLU A 990 10.01 20.40 17.23
CA GLU A 990 8.56 20.23 17.10
C GLU A 990 7.91 21.41 16.37
N TYR A 991 7.64 21.26 15.07
CA TYR A 991 6.98 22.31 14.29
C TYR A 991 5.45 22.28 14.45
N ASN A 992 4.88 23.39 14.91
CA ASN A 992 3.45 23.62 14.96
C ASN A 992 3.13 25.05 14.49
N ASN A 993 2.65 25.18 13.25
CA ASN A 993 2.36 26.49 12.67
C ASN A 993 1.12 27.17 13.30
N ALA A 994 0.26 26.41 13.98
CA ALA A 994 -0.92 26.94 14.66
C ALA A 994 -0.64 27.39 16.10
N ASP A 995 0.57 27.17 16.62
CA ASP A 995 0.93 27.57 17.98
C ASP A 995 0.71 29.08 18.19
N ASP A 996 -0.19 29.42 19.11
CA ASP A 996 -0.52 30.81 19.48
C ASP A 996 -0.09 31.11 20.92
N SER A 997 0.97 30.46 21.40
CA SER A 997 1.56 30.73 22.71
C SER A 997 2.34 32.05 22.72
N SER A 998 2.82 32.44 23.90
CA SER A 998 3.76 33.55 24.08
C SER A 998 5.23 33.13 23.95
N ASN A 999 5.51 31.89 23.54
CA ASN A 999 6.88 31.41 23.38
C ASN A 999 7.47 31.92 22.06
N TYR A 1000 8.45 32.82 22.16
CA TYR A 1000 9.12 33.47 21.03
C TYR A 1000 9.63 32.48 19.98
N ASN A 1001 10.20 31.34 20.41
CA ASN A 1001 10.93 30.43 19.54
C ASN A 1001 10.03 29.47 18.75
N ILE A 1002 8.76 29.30 19.13
CA ILE A 1002 7.86 28.32 18.49
C ILE A 1002 6.54 28.92 18.00
N ALA A 1003 6.09 30.05 18.55
CA ALA A 1003 4.80 30.63 18.22
C ALA A 1003 4.72 30.95 16.71
N LYS A 1004 3.60 30.55 16.11
CA LYS A 1004 3.33 30.58 14.65
C LYS A 1004 4.40 29.89 13.83
N GLY A 1005 4.98 28.83 14.39
CA GLY A 1005 5.96 27.99 13.71
C GLY A 1005 7.32 28.67 13.48
N PHE A 1006 7.73 29.60 14.36
CA PHE A 1006 9.02 30.28 14.25
C PHE A 1006 10.20 29.31 14.14
N ASN A 1007 10.10 28.12 14.72
CA ASN A 1007 11.11 27.08 14.68
C ASN A 1007 11.17 26.24 13.38
N TYR A 1008 10.50 26.63 12.29
CA TYR A 1008 10.44 25.85 11.04
C TYR A 1008 11.80 25.32 10.52
N HIS A 1009 12.87 26.09 10.75
CA HIS A 1009 14.26 25.73 10.42
C HIS A 1009 15.20 25.75 11.63
N GLN A 1010 14.68 25.53 12.84
CA GLN A 1010 15.46 25.55 14.08
C GLN A 1010 15.45 24.20 14.79
N GLY A 1011 15.36 23.10 14.05
CA GLY A 1011 15.34 21.76 14.63
C GLY A 1011 14.54 20.71 13.86
N PRO A 1012 13.41 21.04 13.20
CA PRO A 1012 12.67 20.07 12.41
C PRO A 1012 13.57 19.40 11.37
N GLU A 1013 13.24 18.16 11.04
CA GLU A 1013 14.04 17.26 10.23
C GLU A 1013 13.58 17.35 8.76
N TRP A 1014 14.36 18.00 7.93
CA TRP A 1014 14.04 18.21 6.52
C TRP A 1014 14.60 17.11 5.64
N LEU A 1015 13.83 16.63 4.67
CA LEU A 1015 14.22 15.45 3.90
C LEU A 1015 15.21 15.77 2.77
N TRP A 1016 15.02 16.87 2.04
CA TRP A 1016 15.86 17.18 0.89
C TRP A 1016 17.38 17.37 1.19
N PRO A 1017 17.81 17.94 2.34
CA PRO A 1017 19.23 18.05 2.66
C PRO A 1017 19.88 16.69 2.90
N LEU A 1018 19.10 15.65 3.24
CA LEU A 1018 19.63 14.28 3.41
C LEU A 1018 20.27 13.78 2.12
N GLY A 1019 19.66 14.04 0.96
CA GLY A 1019 20.22 13.63 -0.33
C GLY A 1019 21.60 14.25 -0.56
N TYR A 1020 21.76 15.55 -0.32
CA TYR A 1020 23.06 16.23 -0.41
C TYR A 1020 24.08 15.72 0.60
N PHE A 1021 23.65 15.50 1.86
CA PHE A 1021 24.50 14.93 2.89
C PHE A 1021 25.06 13.54 2.51
N LEU A 1022 24.20 12.63 2.05
CA LEU A 1022 24.61 11.27 1.68
C LEU A 1022 25.48 11.27 0.42
N ARG A 1023 25.19 12.15 -0.56
CA ARG A 1023 26.04 12.34 -1.75
C ARG A 1023 27.42 12.89 -1.38
N ALA A 1024 27.51 13.88 -0.50
CA ALA A 1024 28.79 14.39 0.01
C ALA A 1024 29.57 13.29 0.75
N LYS A 1025 28.90 12.53 1.62
CA LYS A 1025 29.51 11.42 2.36
C LYS A 1025 30.07 10.34 1.43
N LEU A 1026 29.33 9.99 0.38
CA LEU A 1026 29.76 9.04 -0.63
C LEU A 1026 31.04 9.55 -1.34
N HIS A 1027 31.03 10.79 -1.81
CA HIS A 1027 32.15 11.42 -2.51
C HIS A 1027 33.42 11.52 -1.64
N PHE A 1028 33.32 12.07 -0.42
CA PHE A 1028 34.48 12.26 0.45
C PHE A 1028 34.98 10.95 1.07
N THR A 1029 34.14 9.91 1.19
CA THR A 1029 34.63 8.56 1.52
C THR A 1029 35.53 8.04 0.40
N GLN A 1030 35.15 8.20 -0.87
CA GLN A 1030 35.99 7.74 -1.99
C GLN A 1030 37.35 8.45 -2.01
N LEU A 1031 37.38 9.76 -1.73
CA LEU A 1031 38.61 10.55 -1.74
C LEU A 1031 39.51 10.28 -0.52
N HIS A 1032 38.94 10.16 0.68
CA HIS A 1032 39.72 10.08 1.92
C HIS A 1032 39.97 8.63 2.38
N LYS A 1033 38.98 7.74 2.21
CA LYS A 1033 39.02 6.34 2.67
C LYS A 1033 38.36 5.37 1.67
N PRO A 1034 38.93 5.19 0.47
CA PRO A 1034 38.34 4.35 -0.58
C PRO A 1034 38.08 2.91 -0.14
N GLN A 1035 38.87 2.37 0.80
CA GLN A 1035 38.69 1.04 1.37
C GLN A 1035 37.37 0.88 2.16
N GLU A 1036 36.79 1.98 2.68
CA GLU A 1036 35.53 1.98 3.43
C GLU A 1036 34.30 2.18 2.53
N ILE A 1037 34.47 2.38 1.21
CA ILE A 1037 33.35 2.75 0.32
C ILE A 1037 32.19 1.75 0.36
N ARG A 1038 32.48 0.45 0.41
CA ARG A 1038 31.43 -0.60 0.50
C ARG A 1038 30.64 -0.52 1.81
N GLN A 1039 31.31 -0.17 2.92
CA GLN A 1039 30.65 0.02 4.21
C GLN A 1039 29.79 1.29 4.17
N THR A 1040 30.27 2.37 3.54
CA THR A 1040 29.49 3.60 3.33
C THR A 1040 28.25 3.35 2.46
N VAL A 1041 28.37 2.61 1.36
CA VAL A 1041 27.21 2.23 0.51
C VAL A 1041 26.19 1.41 1.30
N SER A 1042 26.63 0.39 2.06
CA SER A 1042 25.73 -0.38 2.92
C SER A 1042 25.06 0.49 4.00
N ARG A 1043 25.81 1.43 4.60
CA ARG A 1043 25.26 2.39 5.56
C ARG A 1043 24.23 3.32 4.93
N ILE A 1044 24.46 3.79 3.69
CA ILE A 1044 23.51 4.62 2.95
C ILE A 1044 22.22 3.84 2.68
N HIS A 1045 22.31 2.60 2.18
CA HIS A 1045 21.13 1.73 1.99
C HIS A 1045 20.32 1.56 3.28
N ASN A 1046 20.99 1.37 4.43
CA ASN A 1046 20.32 1.30 5.73
C ASN A 1046 19.64 2.62 6.14
N ILE A 1047 20.23 3.78 5.78
CA ILE A 1047 19.66 5.11 6.08
C ILE A 1047 18.42 5.38 5.21
N ILE A 1048 18.38 4.91 3.97
CA ILE A 1048 17.29 5.18 3.03
C ILE A 1048 16.16 4.13 3.05
N ALA A 1049 16.37 2.96 3.67
CA ALA A 1049 15.34 1.93 3.81
C ALA A 1049 14.05 2.41 4.51
N PRO A 1050 14.11 3.26 5.57
CA PRO A 1050 12.91 3.89 6.13
C PRO A 1050 12.13 4.75 5.12
N HIS A 1051 12.80 5.41 4.17
CA HIS A 1051 12.15 6.21 3.12
C HIS A 1051 11.35 5.34 2.15
N GLN A 1052 11.92 4.20 1.74
CA GLN A 1052 11.18 3.22 0.94
C GLN A 1052 9.94 2.74 1.69
N THR A 1053 10.10 2.36 2.97
CA THR A 1053 8.98 1.92 3.81
C THR A 1053 7.91 3.01 3.96
N HIS A 1054 8.33 4.28 4.13
CA HIS A 1054 7.42 5.41 4.23
C HIS A 1054 6.64 5.60 2.92
N LEU A 1055 7.33 5.61 1.77
CA LEU A 1055 6.72 5.79 0.46
C LEU A 1055 5.71 4.66 0.16
N GLU A 1056 6.06 3.41 0.46
CA GLU A 1056 5.17 2.25 0.29
C GLU A 1056 3.86 2.39 1.10
N LYS A 1057 3.95 2.92 2.32
CA LYS A 1057 2.81 3.11 3.24
C LYS A 1057 2.04 4.41 3.04
N SER A 1058 2.68 5.43 2.46
CA SER A 1058 2.08 6.74 2.26
C SER A 1058 0.91 6.67 1.28
N TRP A 1059 -0.24 7.23 1.68
CA TRP A 1059 -1.40 7.36 0.79
C TRP A 1059 -1.12 8.29 -0.39
N TRP A 1060 -0.17 9.20 -0.24
CA TRP A 1060 0.30 10.11 -1.29
C TRP A 1060 1.36 9.48 -2.20
N LYS A 1061 1.89 8.29 -1.87
CA LYS A 1061 3.01 7.65 -2.58
C LYS A 1061 4.16 8.64 -2.82
N GLY A 1062 4.54 9.33 -1.74
CA GLY A 1062 5.54 10.38 -1.74
C GLY A 1062 6.33 10.42 -0.45
N LEU A 1063 7.25 11.38 -0.38
CA LEU A 1063 8.02 11.69 0.83
C LEU A 1063 7.66 13.09 1.31
N PRO A 1064 7.50 13.30 2.63
CA PRO A 1064 7.09 14.58 3.17
C PRO A 1064 8.17 15.65 2.99
N GLU A 1065 7.77 16.89 3.19
CA GLU A 1065 8.71 18.03 3.24
C GLU A 1065 9.64 17.93 4.44
N LEU A 1066 9.06 17.66 5.62
CA LEU A 1066 9.77 17.55 6.88
C LEU A 1066 9.08 16.60 7.86
N THR A 1067 9.82 16.20 8.88
CA THR A 1067 9.30 15.56 10.09
C THR A 1067 9.64 16.39 11.32
N ASN A 1068 8.88 16.19 12.39
CA ASN A 1068 9.27 16.67 13.71
C ASN A 1068 10.45 15.84 14.26
N ALA A 1069 10.84 16.05 15.51
CA ALA A 1069 12.02 15.41 16.09
C ALA A 1069 11.94 13.88 16.01
N ASN A 1070 13.05 13.26 15.62
CA ASN A 1070 13.21 11.80 15.55
C ASN A 1070 12.17 11.12 14.63
N GLY A 1071 11.87 11.73 13.49
CA GLY A 1071 10.95 11.18 12.48
C GLY A 1071 9.48 11.22 12.86
N ALA A 1072 9.10 11.96 13.91
CA ALA A 1072 7.70 12.11 14.29
C ALA A 1072 6.89 12.81 13.16
N PRO A 1073 5.67 12.34 12.83
CA PRO A 1073 4.84 12.98 11.82
C PRO A 1073 4.56 14.44 12.15
N CYS A 1074 4.62 15.32 11.15
CA CYS A 1074 4.27 16.73 11.29
C CYS A 1074 3.00 17.04 10.48
N SER A 1075 1.91 17.41 11.16
CA SER A 1075 0.61 17.70 10.51
C SER A 1075 0.60 18.95 9.63
N PHE A 1076 1.65 19.78 9.70
CA PHE A 1076 1.82 20.97 8.86
C PHE A 1076 2.86 20.76 7.75
N SER A 1077 3.51 19.60 7.70
CA SER A 1077 4.38 19.24 6.59
C SER A 1077 3.52 18.98 5.36
N CYS A 1078 4.01 19.42 4.20
CA CYS A 1078 3.52 18.86 2.95
C CYS A 1078 3.76 17.34 2.94
N GLU A 1079 2.73 16.56 2.58
CA GLU A 1079 2.77 15.09 2.62
C GLU A 1079 3.64 14.49 1.51
N ASN A 1080 3.78 15.23 0.41
CA ASN A 1080 4.55 14.82 -0.74
C ASN A 1080 5.25 16.02 -1.38
N GLN A 1081 6.58 16.01 -1.38
CA GLN A 1081 7.38 17.18 -1.72
C GLN A 1081 8.41 16.93 -2.81
N ALA A 1082 8.49 17.84 -3.77
CA ALA A 1082 9.28 17.66 -5.00
C ALA A 1082 10.77 17.45 -4.72
N TRP A 1083 11.39 18.31 -3.90
CA TRP A 1083 12.81 18.21 -3.58
C TRP A 1083 13.19 16.99 -2.74
N SER A 1084 12.28 16.48 -1.91
CA SER A 1084 12.52 15.32 -1.04
C SER A 1084 12.66 14.07 -1.90
N LEU A 1085 11.79 13.95 -2.91
CA LEU A 1085 11.87 12.89 -3.92
C LEU A 1085 13.09 13.08 -4.84
N ALA A 1086 13.31 14.30 -5.33
CA ALA A 1086 14.36 14.59 -6.30
C ALA A 1086 15.77 14.31 -5.78
N THR A 1087 16.07 14.79 -4.58
CA THR A 1087 17.41 14.64 -3.98
C THR A 1087 17.71 13.20 -3.59
N MET A 1088 16.68 12.39 -3.33
CA MET A 1088 16.82 10.94 -3.16
C MET A 1088 17.11 10.24 -4.50
N LEU A 1089 16.46 10.64 -5.60
CA LEU A 1089 16.80 10.16 -6.94
C LEU A 1089 18.22 10.56 -7.35
N ASP A 1090 18.64 11.77 -6.99
CA ASP A 1090 20.01 12.23 -7.21
C ASP A 1090 21.04 11.34 -6.52
N LEU A 1091 20.78 10.93 -5.28
CA LEU A 1091 21.62 10.00 -4.53
C LEU A 1091 21.64 8.61 -5.17
N LEU A 1092 20.48 8.06 -5.50
CA LEU A 1092 20.37 6.73 -6.12
C LEU A 1092 21.04 6.68 -7.49
N HIS A 1093 20.99 7.77 -8.25
CA HIS A 1093 21.72 7.89 -9.49
C HIS A 1093 23.23 7.84 -9.27
N ASP A 1094 23.75 8.56 -8.27
CA ASP A 1094 25.18 8.56 -7.96
C ASP A 1094 25.65 7.18 -7.42
N LEU A 1095 24.82 6.50 -6.60
CA LEU A 1095 25.08 5.11 -6.17
C LEU A 1095 25.15 4.14 -7.34
N HIS A 1096 24.23 4.26 -8.30
CA HIS A 1096 24.20 3.40 -9.50
C HIS A 1096 25.45 3.52 -10.38
N GLN A 1097 26.20 4.62 -10.28
CA GLN A 1097 27.47 4.76 -11.01
C GLN A 1097 28.66 4.09 -10.29
N ILE A 1098 28.50 3.74 -9.01
CA ILE A 1098 29.55 3.13 -8.17
C ILE A 1098 29.36 1.62 -8.06
N GLU A 1099 28.10 1.17 -7.96
CA GLU A 1099 27.69 -0.24 -7.99
C GLU A 1099 27.80 -0.83 -9.40
#